data_AF-A0A1H6AXR0-F1
#
_entry.id   AF-A0A1H6AXR0-F1
#
_cell.length_a   1.000
_cell.length_b   1.000
_cell.length_c   1.000
_cell.angle_alpha   90.00
_cell.angle_beta   90.00
_cell.angle_gamma   90.00
#
_symmetry.space_group_name_H-M   'P 1'
#
loop_
_entity.id
_entity.type
_entity.pdbx_description
1 polymer ?
#
loop_
_entity_poly.entity_id
_entity_poly.type
_entity_poly.pdbx_seq_one_letter_code
_entity_poly.pdbx_strand_id
1 'polypeptide(L)'
;MGRGTQLGRFALVGGANTSVHCAVYFALLALLPYLLAHVVATAVATLCSYLLNCRFTFGVPVRRRTLLLFALVNLVLVGLSAVAVAVAVVAGVDPVLAPLIGGAAVLPATFLASRAVLTARRRTGPGDWAAAAGVGAVVAVLSQIPVLANPSFYFWDDSAAQFLPMWHRLGERLLAGDWPLGLDLDSWMGGNLAGEALFGIWNPVHLLDFLLVVWIGDLAIAAAVVKTQFLVVLGVGTFLLCRSYGATRGFASVLGAALPVSGFVLYFQAGSWAGGLMGFAWLPWAWWALRRPDRVPAFAAWVLCFLCVSAGDPYSVLALCLVFAGLLVERGRDRLRLVLLGVAVVVALPLVYGPVLAASEVGWRSGYAFFNTGQLVPGVGDLLNASLPSFLPQITTFGAFRMSVPATYFAWFAVPLLAWLDWRAVRWRGCACAVVLAGCYLLLCLGPSNLWLFRWPLRNVVVLHLAVAVLLAVALSAGLRTDRFKVRLFCSAGSMLVGGYLAVAAWPGQAPKHLVSLAVVAVLLLLALRTRVLVAVLHLGTACALALQVVWFPVNRDVAAYHFPTDVRELRTRFAALGSGTVVQIADRDRIPAGQIVSGQAWSQLLFGNMPAAAGMANLVAYTGIGHAALHAALCLNYFGATCPHAYERLWPLADQLRVEHVVVQRRLREVTTAPDGWRIARRDREVVVLSRETPIAWPEGRLGAARGVRVLDDVQHGQARETVRFDGSGEFVFARLAWPGYRAEVDDRPVPVGATEAGLLRVRVPASSGGVLTISWSPPGFAWHVVLVCVGAVLAAVLSAFPAAQRRSG
;
A
#
# COMPACT_ATOMS: atom_id res chain seq x y z
N MET A 1 14.66 40.90 -4.25
CA MET A 1 13.39 41.02 -3.48
C MET A 1 13.54 40.35 -2.13
N GLY A 2 13.08 41.00 -1.06
CA GLY A 2 13.09 40.43 0.30
C GLY A 2 12.10 39.26 0.43
N ARG A 3 12.37 38.34 1.37
CA ARG A 3 11.54 37.13 1.59
C ARG A 3 10.10 37.48 2.00
N GLY A 4 9.90 38.55 2.77
CA GLY A 4 8.56 39.02 3.18
C GLY A 4 7.70 39.50 2.00
N THR A 5 8.30 40.20 1.02
CA THR A 5 7.60 40.67 -0.18
C THR A 5 7.19 39.53 -1.10
N GLN A 6 7.97 38.44 -1.14
CA GLN A 6 7.63 37.23 -1.89
C GLN A 6 6.48 36.44 -1.22
N LEU A 7 6.45 36.39 0.12
CA LEU A 7 5.37 35.73 0.85
C LEU A 7 4.02 36.44 0.66
N GLY A 8 4.00 37.78 0.71
CA GLY A 8 2.80 38.57 0.44
C GLY A 8 2.25 38.37 -0.98
N ARG A 9 3.14 38.34 -1.99
CA ARG A 9 2.75 38.03 -3.37
C ARG A 9 2.25 36.58 -3.53
N PHE A 10 2.85 35.64 -2.82
CA PHE A 10 2.41 34.23 -2.83
C PHE A 10 1.00 34.08 -2.25
N ALA A 11 0.70 34.77 -1.14
CA ALA A 11 -0.63 34.78 -0.55
C ALA A 11 -1.69 35.37 -1.49
N LEU A 12 -1.37 36.47 -2.18
CA LEU A 12 -2.20 37.07 -3.24
C LEU A 12 -2.48 36.10 -4.39
N VAL A 13 -1.45 35.37 -4.85
CA VAL A 13 -1.63 34.33 -5.88
C VAL A 13 -2.51 33.18 -5.36
N GLY A 14 -2.41 32.82 -4.08
CA GLY A 14 -3.31 31.86 -3.45
C GLY A 14 -4.78 32.30 -3.47
N GLY A 15 -5.07 33.55 -3.14
CA GLY A 15 -6.42 34.12 -3.24
C GLY A 15 -6.95 34.11 -4.68
N ALA A 16 -6.15 34.58 -5.63
CA ALA A 16 -6.51 34.56 -7.05
C ALA A 16 -6.75 33.14 -7.58
N ASN A 17 -5.96 32.16 -7.13
CA ASN A 17 -6.11 30.75 -7.49
C ASN A 17 -7.48 30.20 -7.06
N THR A 18 -7.93 30.50 -5.85
CA THR A 18 -9.25 30.10 -5.36
C THR A 18 -10.37 30.73 -6.18
N SER A 19 -10.27 32.01 -6.52
CA SER A 19 -11.26 32.68 -7.38
C SER A 19 -11.33 32.05 -8.78
N VAL A 20 -10.18 31.72 -9.38
CA VAL A 20 -10.12 31.02 -10.68
C VAL A 20 -10.75 29.64 -10.58
N HIS A 21 -10.46 28.88 -9.52
CA HIS A 21 -11.08 27.58 -9.29
C HIS A 21 -12.61 27.70 -9.24
N CYS A 22 -13.15 28.58 -8.39
CA CYS A 22 -14.59 28.78 -8.26
C CYS A 22 -15.23 29.20 -9.59
N ALA A 23 -14.65 30.17 -10.30
CA ALA A 23 -15.19 30.66 -11.56
C ALA A 23 -15.26 29.55 -12.63
N VAL A 24 -14.18 28.76 -12.78
CA VAL A 24 -14.14 27.66 -13.74
C VAL A 24 -15.07 26.52 -13.32
N TYR A 25 -15.13 26.22 -12.02
CA TYR A 25 -16.02 25.20 -11.47
C TYR A 25 -17.49 25.51 -11.75
N PHE A 26 -17.96 26.72 -11.41
CA PHE A 26 -19.34 27.12 -11.64
C PHE A 26 -19.70 27.22 -13.13
N ALA A 27 -18.76 27.65 -13.97
CA ALA A 27 -18.97 27.67 -15.42
C ALA A 27 -19.09 26.26 -16.03
N LEU A 28 -18.30 25.31 -15.53
CA LEU A 28 -18.32 23.93 -16.01
C LEU A 28 -19.45 23.09 -15.42
N LEU A 29 -20.07 23.52 -14.32
CA LEU A 29 -21.21 22.84 -13.71
C LEU A 29 -22.42 22.72 -14.67
N ALA A 30 -22.53 23.64 -15.64
CA ALA A 30 -23.57 23.63 -16.65
C ALA A 30 -23.35 22.58 -17.76
N LEU A 31 -22.13 22.03 -17.88
CA LEU A 31 -21.71 21.19 -19.01
C LEU A 31 -21.19 19.82 -18.57
N LEU A 32 -20.69 19.70 -17.35
CA LEU A 32 -20.03 18.52 -16.83
C LEU A 32 -20.61 18.13 -15.46
N PRO A 33 -20.60 16.85 -15.09
CA PRO A 33 -20.87 16.42 -13.72
C PRO A 33 -19.96 17.16 -12.73
N TYR A 34 -20.50 17.50 -11.55
CA TYR A 34 -19.82 18.37 -10.58
C TYR A 34 -18.40 17.90 -10.25
N LEU A 35 -18.14 16.59 -10.15
CA LEU A 35 -16.82 16.07 -9.85
C LEU A 35 -15.82 16.32 -10.98
N LEU A 36 -16.26 16.14 -12.23
CA LEU A 36 -15.44 16.38 -13.42
C LEU A 36 -15.19 17.88 -13.59
N ALA A 37 -16.19 18.72 -13.33
CA ALA A 37 -16.04 20.17 -13.26
C ALA A 37 -15.01 20.57 -12.19
N HIS A 38 -15.03 19.93 -11.02
CA HIS A 38 -14.09 20.19 -9.92
C HIS A 38 -12.64 19.81 -10.27
N VAL A 39 -12.44 18.64 -10.89
CA VAL A 39 -11.11 18.18 -11.32
C VAL A 39 -10.53 19.13 -12.38
N VAL A 40 -11.33 19.48 -13.39
CA VAL A 40 -10.90 20.42 -14.45
C VAL A 40 -10.60 21.80 -13.86
N ALA A 41 -11.47 22.32 -12.99
CA ALA A 41 -11.26 23.59 -12.30
C ALA A 41 -9.99 23.59 -11.45
N THR A 42 -9.71 22.49 -10.73
CA THR A 42 -8.48 22.33 -9.95
C THR A 42 -7.23 22.31 -10.84
N ALA A 43 -7.28 21.64 -12.00
CA ALA A 43 -6.18 21.62 -12.95
C ALA A 43 -5.90 23.02 -13.54
N VAL A 44 -6.95 23.74 -13.94
CA VAL A 44 -6.85 25.11 -14.46
C VAL A 44 -6.33 26.07 -13.40
N ALA A 45 -6.88 26.02 -12.19
CA ALA A 45 -6.42 26.84 -11.06
C ALA A 45 -4.93 26.57 -10.77
N THR A 46 -4.54 25.30 -10.63
CA THR A 46 -3.15 24.91 -10.39
C THR A 46 -2.20 25.43 -11.48
N LEU A 47 -2.63 25.38 -12.75
CA LEU A 47 -1.87 25.93 -13.87
C LEU A 47 -1.74 27.45 -13.78
N CYS A 48 -2.83 28.17 -13.50
CA CYS A 48 -2.84 29.61 -13.29
C CYS A 48 -1.94 30.01 -12.10
N SER A 49 -2.06 29.34 -10.96
CA SER A 49 -1.22 29.56 -9.78
C SER A 49 0.25 29.29 -10.07
N TYR A 50 0.58 28.26 -10.85
CA TYR A 50 1.93 28.01 -11.28
C TYR A 50 2.49 29.15 -12.15
N LEU A 51 1.71 29.62 -13.15
CA LEU A 51 2.12 30.70 -14.05
C LEU A 51 2.33 32.02 -13.28
N LEU A 52 1.41 32.35 -12.37
CA LEU A 52 1.49 33.52 -11.51
C LEU A 52 2.68 33.42 -10.54
N ASN A 53 2.91 32.26 -9.93
CA ASN A 53 4.07 32.07 -9.07
C ASN A 53 5.40 32.17 -9.83
N CYS A 54 5.45 31.70 -11.07
CA CYS A 54 6.62 31.85 -11.93
C CYS A 54 6.86 33.32 -12.32
N ARG A 55 5.84 34.01 -12.84
CA ARG A 55 5.98 35.36 -13.42
C ARG A 55 5.95 36.50 -12.40
N PHE A 56 5.11 36.39 -11.37
CA PHE A 56 4.81 37.47 -10.42
C PHE A 56 5.50 37.28 -9.05
N THR A 57 5.47 36.07 -8.50
CA THR A 57 5.99 35.80 -7.14
C THR A 57 7.50 35.59 -7.11
N PHE A 58 8.03 34.69 -7.95
CA PHE A 58 9.43 34.24 -7.89
C PHE A 58 10.31 34.73 -9.05
N GLY A 59 9.73 35.25 -10.13
CA GLY A 59 10.48 35.77 -11.28
C GLY A 59 11.33 34.70 -11.99
N VAL A 60 10.77 33.51 -12.17
CA VAL A 60 11.44 32.35 -12.79
C VAL A 60 10.74 31.92 -14.09
N PRO A 61 11.47 31.39 -15.08
CA PRO A 61 10.88 31.00 -16.35
C PRO A 61 9.97 29.76 -16.21
N VAL A 62 8.83 29.80 -16.93
CA VAL A 62 7.84 28.71 -17.05
C VAL A 62 8.45 27.50 -17.76
N ARG A 63 8.34 26.31 -17.16
CA ARG A 63 8.91 25.03 -17.66
C ARG A 63 8.09 23.82 -17.22
N ARG A 64 7.88 22.84 -18.13
CA ARG A 64 7.08 21.62 -17.89
C ARG A 64 7.44 20.83 -16.63
N ARG A 65 8.73 20.77 -16.26
CA ARG A 65 9.18 20.05 -15.06
C ARG A 65 8.85 20.76 -13.75
N THR A 66 9.02 22.09 -13.70
CA THR A 66 8.63 22.83 -12.51
C THR A 66 7.12 22.86 -12.36
N LEU A 67 6.35 22.78 -13.46
CA LEU A 67 4.92 22.55 -13.42
C LEU A 67 4.57 21.20 -12.76
N LEU A 68 5.17 20.08 -13.20
CA LEU A 68 4.92 18.76 -12.61
C LEU A 68 5.35 18.67 -11.13
N LEU A 69 6.54 19.18 -10.80
CA LEU A 69 7.01 19.20 -9.40
C LEU A 69 6.14 20.12 -8.53
N PHE A 70 5.71 21.26 -9.06
CA PHE A 70 4.80 22.16 -8.37
C PHE A 70 3.44 21.50 -8.17
N ALA A 71 2.89 20.80 -9.17
CA ALA A 71 1.65 20.04 -9.04
C ALA A 71 1.75 18.92 -8.00
N LEU A 72 2.81 18.11 -8.04
CA LEU A 72 3.04 17.02 -7.08
C LEU A 72 3.21 17.55 -5.64
N VAL A 73 3.99 18.62 -5.47
CA VAL A 73 4.17 19.25 -4.15
C VAL A 73 2.88 19.87 -3.66
N ASN A 74 2.09 20.54 -4.52
CA ASN A 74 0.79 21.06 -4.14
C ASN A 74 -0.21 19.95 -3.81
N LEU A 75 -0.19 18.80 -4.49
CA LEU A 75 -1.06 17.66 -4.16
C LEU A 75 -0.80 17.17 -2.72
N VAL A 76 0.48 17.03 -2.35
CA VAL A 76 0.86 16.63 -0.98
C VAL A 76 0.52 17.71 0.03
N LEU A 77 0.69 18.99 -0.32
CA LEU A 77 0.32 20.11 0.53
C LEU A 77 -1.19 20.27 0.69
N VAL A 78 -1.99 19.91 -0.32
CA VAL A 78 -3.46 19.82 -0.23
C VAL A 78 -3.84 18.71 0.74
N GLY A 79 -3.20 17.54 0.67
CA GLY A 79 -3.35 16.48 1.66
C GLY A 79 -3.00 16.95 3.08
N LEU A 80 -1.87 17.64 3.24
CA LEU A 80 -1.46 18.23 4.52
C LEU A 80 -2.45 19.28 5.02
N SER A 81 -2.98 20.11 4.13
CA SER A 81 -4.02 21.10 4.45
C SER A 81 -5.33 20.42 4.86
N ALA A 82 -5.77 19.38 4.16
CA ALA A 82 -6.96 18.62 4.52
C ALA A 82 -6.81 17.95 5.91
N VAL A 83 -5.63 17.44 6.21
CA VAL A 83 -5.28 16.91 7.54
C VAL A 83 -5.29 18.02 8.60
N ALA A 84 -4.75 19.21 8.31
CA ALA A 84 -4.78 20.34 9.23
C ALA A 84 -6.22 20.82 9.52
N VAL A 85 -7.09 20.83 8.52
CA VAL A 85 -8.52 21.14 8.67
C VAL A 85 -9.22 20.09 9.53
N ALA A 86 -8.98 18.80 9.26
CA ALA A 86 -9.55 17.71 10.06
C ALA A 86 -9.13 17.83 11.54
N VAL A 87 -7.87 18.21 11.83
CA VAL A 87 -7.42 18.46 13.20
C VAL A 87 -8.13 19.65 13.83
N ALA A 88 -8.31 20.75 13.10
CA ALA A 88 -9.03 21.90 13.63
C ALA A 88 -10.47 21.50 14.03
N VAL A 89 -11.17 20.74 13.17
CA VAL A 89 -12.52 20.23 13.48
C VAL A 89 -12.52 19.31 14.70
N VAL A 90 -11.58 18.36 14.78
CA VAL A 90 -11.44 17.45 15.94
C VAL A 90 -11.07 18.20 17.22
N ALA A 91 -10.35 19.32 17.12
CA ALA A 91 -10.02 20.19 18.24
C ALA A 91 -11.17 21.14 18.65
N GLY A 92 -12.37 20.98 18.07
CA GLY A 92 -13.55 21.77 18.40
C GLY A 92 -13.68 23.09 17.62
N VAL A 93 -12.88 23.30 16.57
CA VAL A 93 -13.05 24.45 15.68
C VAL A 93 -14.25 24.19 14.76
N ASP A 94 -15.11 25.19 14.63
CA ASP A 94 -16.24 25.16 13.71
C ASP A 94 -15.80 24.77 12.27
N PRO A 95 -16.48 23.81 11.60
CA PRO A 95 -16.12 23.35 10.25
C PRO A 95 -16.09 24.45 9.18
N VAL A 96 -16.78 25.58 9.38
CA VAL A 96 -16.75 26.75 8.48
C VAL A 96 -15.43 27.52 8.64
N LEU A 97 -14.87 27.57 9.86
CA LEU A 97 -13.63 28.28 10.16
C LEU A 97 -12.39 27.38 10.03
N ALA A 98 -12.53 26.07 10.18
CA ALA A 98 -11.43 25.10 10.11
C ALA A 98 -10.59 25.19 8.81
N PRO A 99 -11.17 25.38 7.60
CA PRO A 99 -10.41 25.62 6.36
C PRO A 99 -9.52 26.86 6.41
N LEU A 100 -9.96 27.93 7.06
CA LEU A 100 -9.19 29.18 7.17
C LEU A 100 -7.98 29.00 8.09
N ILE A 101 -8.18 28.34 9.24
CA ILE A 101 -7.11 28.06 10.22
C ILE A 101 -6.11 27.06 9.65
N GLY A 102 -6.59 25.96 9.06
CA GLY A 102 -5.74 24.94 8.43
C GLY A 102 -4.93 25.51 7.26
N GLY A 103 -5.57 26.32 6.41
CA GLY A 103 -4.89 27.02 5.32
C GLY A 103 -3.81 27.99 5.79
N ALA A 104 -4.10 28.80 6.83
CA ALA A 104 -3.14 29.73 7.41
C ALA A 104 -1.93 29.02 8.04
N ALA A 105 -2.15 27.90 8.73
CA ALA A 105 -1.10 27.10 9.35
C ALA A 105 -0.13 26.47 8.31
N VAL A 106 -0.67 26.07 7.15
CA VAL A 106 0.12 25.40 6.09
C VAL A 106 0.74 26.41 5.11
N LEU A 107 0.25 27.65 5.06
CA LEU A 107 0.72 28.70 4.14
C LEU A 107 2.24 28.93 4.14
N PRO A 108 2.95 29.01 5.30
CA PRO A 108 4.40 29.18 5.31
C PRO A 108 5.14 27.98 4.70
N ALA A 109 4.65 26.76 4.97
CA ALA A 109 5.20 25.53 4.40
C ALA A 109 4.97 25.49 2.88
N THR A 110 3.77 25.84 2.41
CA THR A 110 3.43 25.93 0.98
C THR A 110 4.29 26.95 0.25
N PHE A 111 4.50 28.13 0.86
CA PHE A 111 5.38 29.17 0.30
C PHE A 111 6.82 28.69 0.17
N LEU A 112 7.39 28.14 1.24
CA LEU A 112 8.77 27.67 1.26
C LEU A 112 8.98 26.49 0.29
N ALA A 113 8.04 25.55 0.24
CA ALA A 113 8.06 24.42 -0.68
C ALA A 113 7.97 24.88 -2.15
N SER A 114 7.00 25.74 -2.46
CA SER A 114 6.83 26.31 -3.81
C SER A 114 8.06 27.10 -4.25
N ARG A 115 8.61 27.92 -3.35
CA ARG A 115 9.85 28.67 -3.62
C ARG A 115 11.02 27.72 -3.86
N ALA A 116 11.20 26.68 -3.05
CA ALA A 116 12.29 25.73 -3.19
C ALA A 116 12.21 24.95 -4.51
N VAL A 117 11.02 24.56 -4.96
CA VAL A 117 10.81 23.89 -6.25
C VAL A 117 11.07 24.84 -7.42
N LEU A 118 10.55 26.06 -7.35
CA LEU A 118 10.56 27.01 -8.46
C LEU A 118 11.91 27.72 -8.63
N THR A 119 12.67 27.91 -7.55
CA THR A 119 13.96 28.64 -7.56
C THR A 119 15.20 27.74 -7.56
N ALA A 120 15.04 26.41 -7.49
CA ALA A 120 16.17 25.47 -7.57
C ALA A 120 16.97 25.64 -8.87
N ARG A 121 18.25 26.05 -8.77
CA ARG A 121 19.15 26.22 -9.93
C ARG A 121 19.50 24.86 -10.56
N ARG A 122 19.46 24.82 -11.91
CA ARG A 122 19.72 23.65 -12.77
C ARG A 122 21.06 22.95 -12.50
N ARG A 123 21.06 21.61 -12.46
CA ARG A 123 22.16 20.74 -12.97
C ARG A 123 21.71 19.32 -13.47
N THR A 124 20.43 19.06 -13.71
CA THR A 124 19.96 17.81 -14.38
C THR A 124 19.57 18.10 -15.83
N GLY A 125 20.13 17.34 -16.78
CA GLY A 125 19.92 17.58 -18.22
C GLY A 125 18.49 17.21 -18.67
N PRO A 126 17.90 17.91 -19.67
CA PRO A 126 16.57 17.62 -20.20
C PRO A 126 16.36 16.16 -20.64
N GLY A 127 17.41 15.50 -21.15
CA GLY A 127 17.33 14.13 -21.66
C GLY A 127 17.12 13.03 -20.62
N ASP A 128 17.39 13.26 -19.32
CA ASP A 128 17.16 12.23 -18.30
C ASP A 128 15.66 12.02 -18.02
N TRP A 129 14.84 13.06 -18.12
CA TRP A 129 13.39 12.93 -17.92
C TRP A 129 12.66 12.35 -19.13
N ALA A 130 13.13 12.64 -20.35
CA ALA A 130 12.65 11.96 -21.55
C ALA A 130 12.96 10.46 -21.50
N ALA A 131 14.17 10.08 -21.08
CA ALA A 131 14.53 8.68 -20.87
C ALA A 131 13.71 8.03 -19.73
N ALA A 132 13.45 8.75 -18.63
CA ALA A 132 12.58 8.27 -17.55
C ALA A 132 11.16 7.99 -18.06
N ALA A 133 10.58 8.89 -18.87
CA ALA A 133 9.28 8.66 -19.49
C ALA A 133 9.29 7.43 -20.43
N GLY A 134 10.37 7.25 -21.20
CA GLY A 134 10.57 6.04 -22.02
C GLY A 134 10.63 4.76 -21.19
N VAL A 135 11.33 4.77 -20.04
CA VAL A 135 11.33 3.64 -19.09
C VAL A 135 9.92 3.38 -18.58
N GLY A 136 9.17 4.43 -18.20
CA GLY A 136 7.79 4.29 -17.78
C GLY A 136 6.91 3.64 -18.84
N ALA A 137 7.04 4.04 -20.11
CA ALA A 137 6.31 3.44 -21.22
C ALA A 137 6.69 1.96 -21.42
N VAL A 138 7.98 1.63 -21.38
CA VAL A 138 8.45 0.23 -21.50
C VAL A 138 7.89 -0.63 -20.35
N VAL A 139 7.97 -0.16 -19.11
CA VAL A 139 7.45 -0.89 -17.95
C VAL A 139 5.92 -1.04 -18.03
N ALA A 140 5.20 -0.01 -18.47
CA ALA A 140 3.77 -0.09 -18.68
C ALA A 140 3.42 -1.19 -19.70
N VAL A 141 4.11 -1.25 -20.84
CA VAL A 141 3.94 -2.31 -21.85
C VAL A 141 4.27 -3.68 -21.28
N LEU A 142 5.42 -3.83 -20.60
CA LEU A 142 5.81 -5.11 -19.99
C LEU A 142 4.78 -5.59 -18.96
N SER A 143 4.20 -4.68 -18.17
CA SER A 143 3.16 -5.02 -17.19
C SER A 143 1.84 -5.50 -17.82
N GLN A 144 1.61 -5.30 -19.12
CA GLN A 144 0.43 -5.85 -19.78
C GLN A 144 0.62 -7.32 -20.20
N ILE A 145 1.85 -7.81 -20.35
CA ILE A 145 2.12 -9.20 -20.76
C ILE A 145 1.46 -10.23 -19.81
N PRO A 146 1.56 -10.10 -18.47
CA PRO A 146 0.83 -10.98 -17.55
C PRO A 146 -0.69 -10.95 -17.71
N VAL A 147 -1.26 -9.76 -17.95
CA VAL A 147 -2.71 -9.57 -18.13
C VAL A 147 -3.21 -10.27 -19.40
N LEU A 148 -2.42 -10.25 -20.47
CA LEU A 148 -2.75 -10.95 -21.71
C LEU A 148 -2.81 -12.47 -21.55
N ALA A 149 -2.03 -13.03 -20.61
CA ALA A 149 -2.07 -14.47 -20.33
C ALA A 149 -3.12 -14.84 -19.28
N ASN A 150 -3.37 -13.96 -18.32
CA ASN A 150 -4.41 -14.10 -17.32
C ASN A 150 -4.99 -12.72 -16.96
N PRO A 151 -6.23 -12.40 -17.35
CA PRO A 151 -6.85 -11.12 -17.04
C PRO A 151 -6.91 -10.78 -15.55
N SER A 152 -6.94 -11.80 -14.67
CA SER A 152 -6.97 -11.63 -13.22
C SER A 152 -5.57 -11.71 -12.58
N PHE A 153 -4.48 -11.63 -13.34
CA PHE A 153 -3.11 -11.80 -12.82
C PHE A 153 -2.80 -10.88 -11.63
N TYR A 154 -3.26 -9.62 -11.69
CA TYR A 154 -3.07 -8.61 -10.64
C TYR A 154 -4.17 -8.61 -9.56
N PHE A 155 -5.19 -9.46 -9.72
CA PHE A 155 -6.31 -9.66 -8.80
C PHE A 155 -6.28 -11.09 -8.25
N TRP A 156 -5.17 -11.41 -7.56
CA TRP A 156 -4.94 -12.74 -6.99
C TRP A 156 -4.74 -12.67 -5.47
N ASP A 157 -5.12 -13.73 -4.74
CA ASP A 157 -4.89 -13.87 -3.29
C ASP A 157 -5.24 -12.60 -2.47
N ASP A 158 -4.29 -12.01 -1.71
CA ASP A 158 -4.55 -10.81 -0.89
C ASP A 158 -5.03 -9.60 -1.72
N SER A 159 -4.62 -9.44 -2.98
CA SER A 159 -5.11 -8.37 -3.85
C SER A 159 -6.63 -8.51 -4.02
N ALA A 160 -7.10 -9.74 -4.22
CA ALA A 160 -8.51 -10.03 -4.41
C ALA A 160 -9.31 -10.07 -3.11
N ALA A 161 -8.72 -10.62 -2.03
CA ALA A 161 -9.42 -10.82 -0.77
C ALA A 161 -9.31 -9.64 0.21
N GLN A 162 -8.22 -8.88 0.19
CA GLN A 162 -7.95 -7.81 1.17
C GLN A 162 -8.04 -6.42 0.54
N PHE A 163 -7.27 -6.18 -0.51
CA PHE A 163 -6.99 -4.81 -0.97
C PHE A 163 -8.11 -4.22 -1.84
N LEU A 164 -8.34 -4.78 -3.03
CA LEU A 164 -9.20 -4.13 -4.03
C LEU A 164 -10.66 -3.93 -3.56
N PRO A 165 -11.32 -4.92 -2.91
CA PRO A 165 -12.66 -4.71 -2.37
C PRO A 165 -12.71 -3.61 -1.31
N MET A 166 -11.69 -3.53 -0.46
CA MET A 166 -11.59 -2.49 0.57
C MET A 166 -11.29 -1.13 -0.06
N TRP A 167 -10.39 -1.04 -1.03
CA TRP A 167 -10.10 0.21 -1.74
C TRP A 167 -11.34 0.80 -2.41
N HIS A 168 -12.21 -0.04 -2.97
CA HIS A 168 -13.51 0.39 -3.48
C HIS A 168 -14.37 1.00 -2.35
N ARG A 169 -14.54 0.27 -1.23
CA ARG A 169 -15.28 0.75 -0.05
C ARG A 169 -14.73 2.07 0.50
N LEU A 170 -13.41 2.20 0.61
CA LEU A 170 -12.74 3.41 1.07
C LEU A 170 -12.97 4.58 0.10
N GLY A 171 -12.93 4.33 -1.20
CA GLY A 171 -13.22 5.34 -2.22
C GLY A 171 -14.65 5.86 -2.13
N GLU A 172 -15.63 5.00 -1.88
CA GLU A 172 -17.03 5.41 -1.70
C GLU A 172 -17.21 6.26 -0.46
N ARG A 173 -16.52 5.91 0.63
CA ARG A 173 -16.52 6.70 1.86
C ARG A 173 -15.90 8.08 1.64
N LEU A 174 -14.80 8.18 0.89
CA LEU A 174 -14.22 9.46 0.49
C LEU A 174 -15.21 10.30 -0.34
N LEU A 175 -15.91 9.67 -1.30
CA LEU A 175 -16.93 10.35 -2.12
C LEU A 175 -18.14 10.81 -1.28
N ALA A 176 -18.46 10.11 -0.20
CA ALA A 176 -19.50 10.47 0.77
C ALA A 176 -19.06 11.56 1.76
N GLY A 177 -17.81 12.06 1.69
CA GLY A 177 -17.29 13.06 2.61
C GLY A 177 -16.82 12.49 3.96
N ASP A 178 -16.72 11.17 4.10
CA ASP A 178 -16.26 10.50 5.31
C ASP A 178 -14.73 10.42 5.34
N TRP A 179 -14.11 11.46 5.91
CA TRP A 179 -12.67 11.58 6.11
C TRP A 179 -12.38 12.21 7.49
N PRO A 180 -11.43 11.68 8.29
CA PRO A 180 -10.45 10.62 8.00
C PRO A 180 -10.98 9.18 8.08
N LEU A 181 -10.46 8.30 7.21
CA LEU A 181 -10.82 6.86 7.09
C LEU A 181 -10.27 5.98 8.24
N GLY A 182 -10.39 6.40 9.49
CA GLY A 182 -9.74 5.71 10.61
C GLY A 182 -10.43 4.41 11.05
N LEU A 183 -11.76 4.34 10.99
CA LEU A 183 -12.57 3.20 11.42
C LEU A 183 -13.66 2.88 10.38
N ASP A 184 -13.91 1.61 10.11
CA ASP A 184 -15.07 1.09 9.36
C ASP A 184 -15.85 0.12 10.24
N LEU A 185 -16.96 0.58 10.78
CA LEU A 185 -17.75 -0.19 11.73
C LEU A 185 -18.41 -1.42 11.08
N ASP A 186 -18.58 -1.40 9.75
CA ASP A 186 -19.17 -2.50 8.97
C ASP A 186 -18.20 -3.67 8.73
N SER A 187 -16.90 -3.44 8.90
CA SER A 187 -15.84 -4.42 8.64
C SER A 187 -15.31 -5.09 9.92
N TRP A 188 -15.94 -4.85 11.08
CA TRP A 188 -15.68 -5.54 12.36
C TRP A 188 -14.18 -5.72 12.67
N MET A 189 -13.66 -6.95 12.64
CA MET A 189 -12.26 -7.25 12.97
C MET A 189 -11.26 -6.60 12.00
N GLY A 190 -11.66 -6.37 10.75
CA GLY A 190 -10.90 -5.61 9.76
C GLY A 190 -11.25 -4.12 9.73
N GLY A 191 -12.09 -3.65 10.67
CA GLY A 191 -12.62 -2.30 10.69
C GLY A 191 -11.67 -1.23 11.24
N ASN A 192 -10.64 -1.57 12.00
CA ASN A 192 -9.66 -0.59 12.50
C ASN A 192 -8.63 -0.25 11.39
N LEU A 193 -9.08 0.52 10.41
CA LEU A 193 -8.30 0.92 9.23
C LEU A 193 -7.03 1.69 9.59
N ALA A 194 -7.05 2.48 10.67
CA ALA A 194 -5.85 3.15 11.18
C ALA A 194 -4.79 2.14 11.69
N GLY A 195 -5.23 1.02 12.29
CA GLY A 195 -4.37 -0.10 12.68
C GLY A 195 -3.98 -1.03 11.53
N GLU A 196 -4.71 -1.00 10.41
CA GLU A 196 -4.39 -1.74 9.18
C GLU A 196 -3.48 -0.90 8.26
N ALA A 197 -2.27 -0.60 8.75
CA ALA A 197 -1.34 0.33 8.10
C ALA A 197 -1.11 0.06 6.61
N LEU A 198 -1.17 -1.21 6.16
CA LEU A 198 -0.95 -1.65 4.79
C LEU A 198 -1.90 -1.04 3.75
N PHE A 199 -3.06 -0.50 4.14
CA PHE A 199 -3.91 0.24 3.20
C PHE A 199 -3.29 1.59 2.83
N GLY A 200 -2.44 2.16 3.69
CA GLY A 200 -1.83 3.46 3.49
C GLY A 200 -2.85 4.58 3.42
N ILE A 201 -3.84 4.58 4.31
CA ILE A 201 -4.93 5.58 4.35
C ILE A 201 -4.41 7.02 4.49
N TRP A 202 -3.19 7.23 4.97
CA TRP A 202 -2.57 8.55 5.08
C TRP A 202 -1.78 8.97 3.84
N ASN A 203 -1.67 8.10 2.83
CA ASN A 203 -0.92 8.35 1.62
C ASN A 203 -1.83 9.02 0.57
N PRO A 204 -1.54 10.26 0.14
CA PRO A 204 -2.39 10.97 -0.80
C PRO A 204 -2.49 10.29 -2.17
N VAL A 205 -1.49 9.51 -2.59
CA VAL A 205 -1.57 8.74 -3.85
C VAL A 205 -2.55 7.58 -3.70
N HIS A 206 -2.56 6.91 -2.54
CA HIS A 206 -3.49 5.81 -2.31
C HIS A 206 -4.93 6.31 -2.21
N LEU A 207 -5.16 7.48 -1.59
CA LEU A 207 -6.49 8.09 -1.55
C LEU A 207 -7.04 8.36 -2.96
N LEU A 208 -6.20 8.80 -3.88
CA LEU A 208 -6.59 8.95 -5.29
C LEU A 208 -6.85 7.60 -5.97
N ASP A 209 -6.03 6.59 -5.67
CA ASP A 209 -6.23 5.24 -6.20
C ASP A 209 -7.55 4.63 -5.69
N PHE A 210 -7.99 4.92 -4.46
CA PHE A 210 -9.29 4.48 -3.96
C PHE A 210 -10.45 5.07 -4.77
N LEU A 211 -10.38 6.36 -5.10
CA LEU A 211 -11.36 7.02 -5.98
C LEU A 211 -11.33 6.42 -7.40
N LEU A 212 -10.14 6.10 -7.90
CA LEU A 212 -9.97 5.45 -9.21
C LEU A 212 -10.59 4.05 -9.24
N VAL A 213 -10.42 3.26 -8.18
CA VAL A 213 -11.01 1.92 -8.06
C VAL A 213 -12.55 1.98 -8.12
N VAL A 214 -13.16 2.96 -7.44
CA VAL A 214 -14.62 3.18 -7.51
C VAL A 214 -15.06 3.58 -8.90
N TRP A 215 -14.31 4.48 -9.55
CA TRP A 215 -14.64 4.93 -10.91
C TRP A 215 -14.58 3.80 -11.94
N ILE A 216 -13.64 2.85 -11.79
CA ILE A 216 -13.51 1.70 -12.69
C ILE A 216 -14.63 0.66 -12.46
N GLY A 217 -14.99 0.41 -11.20
CA GLY A 217 -16.07 -0.51 -10.83
C GLY A 217 -15.76 -2.01 -10.99
N ASP A 218 -14.92 -2.40 -11.95
CA ASP A 218 -14.36 -3.76 -12.04
C ASP A 218 -13.04 -3.85 -11.27
N LEU A 219 -13.01 -4.72 -10.26
CA LEU A 219 -11.89 -4.86 -9.33
C LEU A 219 -10.63 -5.43 -9.97
N ALA A 220 -10.74 -6.27 -11.01
CA ALA A 220 -9.57 -6.84 -11.68
C ALA A 220 -8.94 -5.83 -12.65
N ILE A 221 -9.75 -5.07 -13.39
CA ILE A 221 -9.27 -3.96 -14.22
C ILE A 221 -8.64 -2.89 -13.34
N ALA A 222 -9.28 -2.54 -12.22
CA ALA A 222 -8.74 -1.60 -11.26
C ALA A 222 -7.39 -2.06 -10.69
N ALA A 223 -7.27 -3.36 -10.36
CA ALA A 223 -6.00 -3.94 -9.96
C ALA A 223 -4.93 -3.78 -11.03
N ALA A 224 -5.23 -4.10 -12.30
CA ALA A 224 -4.26 -3.98 -13.38
C ALA A 224 -3.78 -2.54 -13.56
N VAL A 225 -4.69 -1.56 -13.55
CA VAL A 225 -4.36 -0.13 -13.69
C VAL A 225 -3.47 0.35 -12.54
N VAL A 226 -3.89 0.14 -11.28
CA VAL A 226 -3.16 0.62 -10.11
C VAL A 226 -1.82 -0.08 -9.96
N LYS A 227 -1.74 -1.40 -10.17
CA LYS A 227 -0.49 -2.15 -10.08
C LYS A 227 0.48 -1.76 -11.20
N THR A 228 0.01 -1.53 -12.43
CA THR A 228 0.83 -0.97 -13.51
C THR A 228 1.40 0.40 -13.14
N GLN A 229 0.60 1.30 -12.53
CA GLN A 229 1.08 2.58 -12.03
C GLN A 229 2.25 2.41 -11.05
N PHE A 230 2.14 1.53 -10.04
CA PHE A 230 3.23 1.34 -9.09
C PHE A 230 4.45 0.61 -9.67
N LEU A 231 4.28 -0.30 -10.63
CA LEU A 231 5.39 -0.89 -11.38
C LEU A 231 6.15 0.19 -12.17
N VAL A 232 5.44 1.12 -12.81
CA VAL A 232 6.03 2.28 -13.49
C VAL A 232 6.76 3.19 -12.50
N VAL A 233 6.16 3.49 -11.35
CA VAL A 233 6.83 4.28 -10.28
C VAL A 233 8.11 3.59 -9.85
N LEU A 234 8.09 2.28 -9.59
CA LEU A 234 9.26 1.49 -9.22
C LEU A 234 10.35 1.54 -10.31
N GLY A 235 9.98 1.33 -11.58
CA GLY A 235 10.93 1.30 -12.70
C GLY A 235 11.58 2.66 -12.98
N VAL A 236 10.79 3.74 -12.96
CA VAL A 236 11.30 5.11 -13.11
C VAL A 236 12.18 5.51 -11.94
N GLY A 237 11.77 5.18 -10.71
CA GLY A 237 12.58 5.43 -9.51
C GLY A 237 13.94 4.71 -9.57
N THR A 238 13.93 3.45 -10.00
CA THR A 238 15.14 2.64 -10.19
C THR A 238 16.05 3.23 -11.26
N PHE A 239 15.49 3.66 -12.40
CA PHE A 239 16.23 4.36 -13.44
C PHE A 239 16.92 5.62 -12.88
N LEU A 240 16.18 6.48 -12.19
CA LEU A 240 16.72 7.73 -11.63
C LEU A 240 17.78 7.44 -10.57
N LEU A 241 17.59 6.43 -9.73
CA LEU A 241 18.55 5.99 -8.73
C LEU A 241 19.86 5.51 -9.37
N CYS A 242 19.79 4.64 -10.37
CA CYS A 242 20.96 4.18 -11.12
C CYS A 242 21.70 5.34 -11.80
N ARG A 243 20.96 6.27 -12.43
CA ARG A 243 21.53 7.52 -12.97
C ARG A 243 22.19 8.37 -11.89
N SER A 244 21.67 8.30 -10.67
CA SER A 244 22.24 8.99 -9.53
C SER A 244 23.67 8.49 -9.24
N TYR A 245 23.92 7.19 -9.34
CA TYR A 245 25.20 6.54 -9.12
C TYR A 245 26.19 6.63 -10.29
N GLY A 246 25.78 7.23 -11.41
CA GLY A 246 26.64 7.47 -12.57
C GLY A 246 26.46 6.48 -13.72
N ALA A 247 25.52 5.54 -13.63
CA ALA A 247 25.19 4.64 -14.73
C ALA A 247 24.73 5.40 -15.98
N THR A 248 25.06 4.95 -17.19
CA THR A 248 24.58 5.56 -18.44
C THR A 248 23.06 5.42 -18.58
N ARG A 249 22.44 6.24 -19.45
CA ARG A 249 20.98 6.16 -19.68
C ARG A 249 20.53 4.79 -20.16
N GLY A 250 21.31 4.17 -21.05
CA GLY A 250 21.02 2.84 -21.59
C GLY A 250 20.92 1.79 -20.49
N PHE A 251 21.99 1.57 -19.72
CA PHE A 251 21.98 0.54 -18.68
C PHE A 251 21.07 0.88 -17.50
N ALA A 252 20.96 2.15 -17.11
CA ALA A 252 19.96 2.54 -16.12
C ALA A 252 18.52 2.21 -16.59
N SER A 253 18.23 2.36 -17.89
CA SER A 253 16.91 2.02 -18.44
C SER A 253 16.65 0.51 -18.40
N VAL A 254 17.67 -0.30 -18.70
CA VAL A 254 17.58 -1.77 -18.65
C VAL A 254 17.24 -2.23 -17.24
N LEU A 255 17.97 -1.75 -16.23
CA LEU A 255 17.72 -2.16 -14.83
C LEU A 255 16.39 -1.58 -14.30
N GLY A 256 16.00 -0.38 -14.75
CA GLY A 256 14.68 0.18 -14.47
C GLY A 256 13.52 -0.61 -15.09
N ALA A 257 13.73 -1.27 -16.22
CA ALA A 257 12.73 -2.14 -16.85
C ALA A 257 12.73 -3.57 -16.27
N ALA A 258 13.89 -4.10 -15.87
CA ALA A 258 14.02 -5.46 -15.37
C ALA A 258 13.52 -5.64 -13.92
N LEU A 259 13.77 -4.67 -13.02
CA LEU A 259 13.39 -4.83 -11.61
C LEU A 259 11.86 -4.99 -11.39
N PRO A 260 10.98 -4.20 -12.04
CA PRO A 260 9.53 -4.35 -11.87
C PRO A 260 8.99 -5.73 -12.31
N VAL A 261 9.71 -6.43 -13.18
CA VAL A 261 9.32 -7.75 -13.70
C VAL A 261 10.17 -8.88 -13.12
N SER A 262 10.91 -8.59 -12.05
CA SER A 262 11.62 -9.62 -11.28
C SER A 262 10.62 -10.53 -10.57
N GLY A 263 11.00 -11.77 -10.28
CA GLY A 263 10.11 -12.85 -9.85
C GLY A 263 9.21 -12.49 -8.67
N PHE A 264 9.81 -12.06 -7.55
CA PHE A 264 9.05 -11.70 -6.35
C PHE A 264 8.21 -10.43 -6.56
N VAL A 265 8.74 -9.42 -7.28
CA VAL A 265 7.97 -8.20 -7.57
C VAL A 265 6.74 -8.55 -8.41
N LEU A 266 6.89 -9.40 -9.43
CA LEU A 266 5.82 -9.77 -10.35
C LEU A 266 4.78 -10.70 -9.70
N TYR A 267 5.21 -11.84 -9.15
CA TYR A 267 4.31 -12.91 -8.71
C TYR A 267 3.80 -12.77 -7.27
N PHE A 268 4.49 -12.00 -6.43
CA PHE A 268 4.05 -11.73 -5.07
C PHE A 268 3.55 -10.30 -4.95
N GLN A 269 4.39 -9.28 -5.11
CA GLN A 269 3.98 -7.90 -4.82
C GLN A 269 2.89 -7.39 -5.79
N ALA A 270 3.12 -7.53 -7.10
CA ALA A 270 2.17 -7.07 -8.11
C ALA A 270 0.95 -7.99 -8.19
N GLY A 271 1.16 -9.30 -8.32
CA GLY A 271 0.07 -10.29 -8.41
C GLY A 271 -0.81 -10.34 -7.15
N SER A 272 -0.22 -10.57 -5.97
CA SER A 272 -0.97 -10.87 -4.75
C SER A 272 -0.91 -9.84 -3.63
N TRP A 273 0.19 -9.13 -3.41
CA TRP A 273 0.41 -8.38 -2.17
C TRP A 273 0.68 -6.89 -2.43
N ALA A 274 -0.41 -6.12 -2.61
CA ALA A 274 -0.36 -4.71 -3.01
C ALA A 274 0.43 -3.81 -2.06
N GLY A 275 0.25 -3.97 -0.74
CA GLY A 275 0.96 -3.16 0.26
C GLY A 275 2.48 -3.21 0.09
N GLY A 276 3.03 -4.40 -0.17
CA GLY A 276 4.47 -4.58 -0.42
C GLY A 276 4.96 -3.90 -1.70
N LEU A 277 4.16 -3.91 -2.78
CA LEU A 277 4.49 -3.22 -4.03
C LEU A 277 4.53 -1.70 -3.81
N MET A 278 3.49 -1.15 -3.19
CA MET A 278 3.29 0.29 -3.06
C MET A 278 4.37 0.93 -2.19
N GLY A 279 4.73 0.30 -1.06
CA GLY A 279 5.87 0.73 -0.24
C GLY A 279 7.19 0.66 -1.00
N PHE A 280 7.47 -0.48 -1.64
CA PHE A 280 8.74 -0.70 -2.34
C PHE A 280 8.92 0.24 -3.55
N ALA A 281 7.84 0.62 -4.23
CA ALA A 281 7.89 1.52 -5.38
C ALA A 281 8.44 2.92 -5.02
N TRP A 282 8.19 3.42 -3.81
CA TRP A 282 8.69 4.72 -3.35
C TRP A 282 10.13 4.68 -2.85
N LEU A 283 10.65 3.51 -2.47
CA LEU A 283 12.00 3.37 -1.91
C LEU A 283 13.11 3.88 -2.86
N PRO A 284 13.14 3.54 -4.17
CA PRO A 284 14.15 4.09 -5.08
C PRO A 284 14.06 5.60 -5.23
N TRP A 285 12.86 6.19 -5.16
CA TRP A 285 12.67 7.64 -5.23
C TRP A 285 13.19 8.35 -3.99
N ALA A 286 12.85 7.82 -2.80
CA ALA A 286 13.35 8.30 -1.54
C ALA A 286 14.89 8.21 -1.51
N TRP A 287 15.47 7.07 -1.89
CA TRP A 287 16.92 6.89 -1.97
C TRP A 287 17.58 7.84 -2.98
N TRP A 288 17.02 7.96 -4.18
CA TRP A 288 17.51 8.90 -5.19
C TRP A 288 17.53 10.35 -4.69
N ALA A 289 16.44 10.78 -4.07
CA ALA A 289 16.28 12.13 -3.54
C ALA A 289 17.24 12.40 -2.39
N LEU A 290 17.29 11.49 -1.42
CA LEU A 290 18.20 11.56 -0.28
C LEU A 290 19.63 11.66 -0.75
N ARG A 291 20.04 10.90 -1.78
CA ARG A 291 21.41 10.90 -2.31
C ARG A 291 21.78 12.16 -3.10
N ARG A 292 20.82 12.91 -3.63
CA ARG A 292 21.03 14.09 -4.51
C ARG A 292 20.62 15.43 -3.86
N PRO A 293 21.20 15.83 -2.71
CA PRO A 293 20.82 17.03 -1.96
C PRO A 293 21.11 18.33 -2.74
N ASP A 294 22.07 18.28 -3.67
CA ASP A 294 22.39 19.40 -4.57
C ASP A 294 21.30 19.65 -5.62
N ARG A 295 20.39 18.69 -5.82
CA ARG A 295 19.40 18.71 -6.91
C ARG A 295 17.95 18.57 -6.42
N VAL A 296 17.76 17.96 -5.26
CA VAL A 296 16.45 17.72 -4.66
C VAL A 296 16.40 18.46 -3.32
N PRO A 297 15.51 19.44 -3.16
CA PRO A 297 15.30 20.11 -1.89
C PRO A 297 14.97 19.11 -0.78
N ALA A 298 15.36 19.40 0.47
CA ALA A 298 15.12 18.52 1.61
C ALA A 298 13.62 18.24 1.82
N PHE A 299 12.75 19.21 1.51
CA PHE A 299 11.30 19.07 1.57
C PHE A 299 10.79 18.04 0.55
N ALA A 300 11.28 18.09 -0.69
CA ALA A 300 10.91 17.10 -1.71
C ALA A 300 11.44 15.70 -1.36
N ALA A 301 12.64 15.60 -0.76
CA ALA A 301 13.15 14.34 -0.26
C ALA A 301 12.31 13.80 0.92
N TRP A 302 11.91 14.67 1.85
CA TRP A 302 11.01 14.33 2.95
C TRP A 302 9.65 13.85 2.43
N VAL A 303 9.06 14.50 1.42
CA VAL A 303 7.81 14.06 0.78
C VAL A 303 7.94 12.65 0.22
N LEU A 304 9.03 12.34 -0.49
CA LEU A 304 9.24 11.00 -1.05
C LEU A 304 9.48 9.94 0.04
N CYS A 305 10.16 10.31 1.14
CA CYS A 305 10.27 9.47 2.32
C CYS A 305 8.92 9.27 3.00
N PHE A 306 8.10 10.33 3.11
CA PHE A 306 6.76 10.26 3.67
C PHE A 306 5.88 9.34 2.84
N LEU A 307 5.86 9.46 1.50
CA LEU A 307 5.11 8.55 0.63
C LEU A 307 5.54 7.08 0.79
N CYS A 308 6.83 6.83 1.01
CA CYS A 308 7.37 5.50 1.32
C CYS A 308 6.84 4.97 2.66
N VAL A 309 6.86 5.81 3.71
CA VAL A 309 6.40 5.46 5.06
C VAL A 309 4.88 5.32 5.13
N SER A 310 4.14 6.27 4.55
CA SER A 310 2.67 6.31 4.56
C SER A 310 2.03 5.23 3.71
N ALA A 311 2.78 4.53 2.86
CA ALA A 311 2.32 3.32 2.20
C ALA A 311 2.10 2.15 3.19
N GLY A 312 2.66 2.23 4.40
CA GLY A 312 2.36 1.32 5.51
C GLY A 312 3.14 0.02 5.53
N ASP A 313 3.98 -0.24 4.53
CA ASP A 313 4.80 -1.45 4.47
C ASP A 313 6.04 -1.38 5.38
N PRO A 314 6.14 -2.21 6.45
CA PRO A 314 7.27 -2.16 7.37
C PRO A 314 8.60 -2.53 6.72
N TYR A 315 8.62 -3.37 5.67
CA TYR A 315 9.87 -3.75 4.99
C TYR A 315 10.49 -2.55 4.27
N SER A 316 9.66 -1.69 3.67
CA SER A 316 10.09 -0.45 3.02
C SER A 316 10.62 0.57 4.03
N VAL A 317 10.07 0.63 5.24
CA VAL A 317 10.59 1.46 6.33
C VAL A 317 11.96 0.97 6.80
N LEU A 318 12.14 -0.34 7.00
CA LEU A 318 13.44 -0.93 7.32
C LEU A 318 14.47 -0.61 6.22
N ALA A 319 14.06 -0.73 4.95
CA ALA A 319 14.92 -0.41 3.82
C ALA A 319 15.32 1.07 3.82
N LEU A 320 14.38 1.96 4.11
CA LEU A 320 14.64 3.39 4.20
C LEU A 320 15.61 3.72 5.34
N CYS A 321 15.47 3.09 6.51
CA CYS A 321 16.43 3.22 7.62
C CYS A 321 17.84 2.79 7.20
N LEU A 322 17.97 1.66 6.49
CA LEU A 322 19.25 1.19 5.97
C LEU A 322 19.79 2.09 4.84
N VAL A 323 18.93 2.75 4.06
CA VAL A 323 19.35 3.79 3.11
C VAL A 323 19.94 4.99 3.83
N PHE A 324 19.32 5.48 4.92
CA PHE A 324 19.91 6.54 5.73
C PHE A 324 21.26 6.13 6.29
N ALA A 325 21.38 4.93 6.88
CA ALA A 325 22.63 4.40 7.41
C ALA A 325 23.70 4.25 6.31
N GLY A 326 23.36 3.64 5.18
CA GLY A 326 24.26 3.46 4.04
C GLY A 326 24.72 4.78 3.43
N LEU A 327 23.85 5.79 3.36
CA LEU A 327 24.22 7.14 2.90
C LEU A 327 25.09 7.90 3.91
N LEU A 328 24.98 7.63 5.22
CA LEU A 328 25.90 8.17 6.22
C LEU A 328 27.32 7.61 6.04
N VAL A 329 27.43 6.32 5.68
CA VAL A 329 28.70 5.67 5.31
C VAL A 329 29.24 6.21 3.99
N GLU A 330 28.38 6.41 3.00
CA GLU A 330 28.76 6.93 1.67
C GLU A 330 29.17 8.43 1.71
N ARG A 331 28.70 9.20 2.72
CA ARG A 331 28.92 10.65 2.81
C ARG A 331 30.07 11.10 3.70
N GLY A 332 30.69 12.20 3.25
CA GLY A 332 31.63 13.05 4.00
C GLY A 332 30.93 14.13 4.82
N ARG A 333 31.31 15.41 4.68
CA ARG A 333 31.00 16.52 5.63
C ARG A 333 29.52 16.90 5.87
N ASP A 334 28.54 16.47 5.06
CA ASP A 334 27.12 16.88 5.20
C ASP A 334 26.24 15.83 5.89
N ARG A 335 26.75 15.24 7.00
CA ARG A 335 26.04 14.21 7.78
C ARG A 335 24.89 14.78 8.59
N LEU A 336 25.07 15.97 9.17
CA LEU A 336 24.06 16.59 10.03
C LEU A 336 22.75 16.84 9.28
N ARG A 337 22.80 17.34 8.03
CA ARG A 337 21.60 17.54 7.21
C ARG A 337 20.84 16.24 6.96
N LEU A 338 21.57 15.16 6.69
CA LEU A 338 20.97 13.83 6.47
C LEU A 338 20.33 13.30 7.75
N VAL A 339 20.98 13.50 8.91
CA VAL A 339 20.44 13.12 10.23
C VAL A 339 19.18 13.93 10.54
N LEU A 340 19.19 15.25 10.37
CA LEU A 340 18.03 16.11 10.63
C LEU A 340 16.86 15.77 9.68
N LEU A 341 17.14 15.43 8.43
CA LEU A 341 16.12 14.92 7.51
C LEU A 341 15.60 13.54 7.94
N GLY A 342 16.47 12.67 8.46
CA GLY A 342 16.07 11.41 9.08
C GLY A 342 15.14 11.63 10.28
N VAL A 343 15.46 12.58 11.17
CA VAL A 343 14.58 12.98 12.29
C VAL A 343 13.24 13.47 11.76
N ALA A 344 13.21 14.32 10.73
CA ALA A 344 11.98 14.80 10.10
C ALA A 344 11.09 13.66 9.54
N VAL A 345 11.69 12.56 9.08
CA VAL A 345 10.95 11.37 8.62
C VAL A 345 10.50 10.52 9.81
N VAL A 346 11.36 10.31 10.81
CA VAL A 346 11.05 9.50 12.00
C VAL A 346 9.87 10.07 12.78
N VAL A 347 9.79 11.40 12.94
CA VAL A 347 8.65 12.03 13.63
C VAL A 347 7.32 11.82 12.90
N ALA A 348 7.32 11.44 11.61
CA ALA A 348 6.10 11.11 10.89
C ALA A 348 5.63 9.66 11.09
N LEU A 349 6.48 8.75 11.59
CA LEU A 349 6.14 7.33 11.80
C LEU A 349 4.93 7.09 12.72
N PRO A 350 4.75 7.82 13.84
CA PRO A 350 3.62 7.60 14.75
C PRO A 350 2.25 7.73 14.09
N LEU A 351 2.10 8.57 13.05
CA LEU A 351 0.83 8.68 12.31
C LEU A 351 0.42 7.35 11.68
N VAL A 352 1.39 6.59 11.16
CA VAL A 352 1.16 5.34 10.42
C VAL A 352 1.17 4.13 11.35
N TYR A 353 2.14 4.05 12.27
CA TYR A 353 2.38 2.86 13.09
C TYR A 353 1.92 2.99 14.54
N GLY A 354 1.63 4.20 15.03
CA GLY A 354 1.10 4.41 16.38
C GLY A 354 -0.21 3.66 16.63
N PRO A 355 -1.21 3.75 15.71
CA PRO A 355 -2.45 2.98 15.85
C PRO A 355 -2.24 1.46 15.78
N VAL A 356 -1.24 0.98 15.02
CA VAL A 356 -0.88 -0.45 14.96
C VAL A 356 -0.41 -0.95 16.32
N LEU A 357 0.46 -0.17 16.98
CA LEU A 357 0.96 -0.49 18.32
C LEU A 357 -0.17 -0.48 19.35
N ALA A 358 -1.05 0.51 19.31
CA ALA A 358 -2.20 0.55 20.21
C ALA A 358 -3.14 -0.64 19.99
N ALA A 359 -3.46 -0.96 18.72
CA ALA A 359 -4.32 -2.09 18.40
C ALA A 359 -3.73 -3.46 18.81
N SER A 360 -2.40 -3.57 18.95
CA SER A 360 -1.74 -4.81 19.36
C SER A 360 -2.11 -5.27 20.78
N GLU A 361 -2.61 -4.36 21.63
CA GLU A 361 -3.08 -4.69 22.99
C GLU A 361 -4.33 -5.57 22.99
N VAL A 362 -5.18 -5.43 21.96
CA VAL A 362 -6.44 -6.18 21.82
C VAL A 362 -6.44 -7.15 20.64
N GLY A 363 -5.36 -7.16 19.86
CA GLY A 363 -5.19 -7.99 18.67
C GLY A 363 -4.59 -9.37 18.95
N TRP A 364 -4.70 -10.28 17.98
CA TRP A 364 -4.20 -11.67 18.12
C TRP A 364 -2.75 -11.87 17.61
N ARG A 365 -2.13 -10.84 17.04
CA ARG A 365 -0.78 -10.90 16.45
C ARG A 365 0.24 -10.25 17.38
N SER A 366 0.21 -10.61 18.65
CA SER A 366 1.08 -10.06 19.72
C SER A 366 2.42 -10.79 19.87
N GLY A 367 2.74 -11.75 18.99
CA GLY A 367 3.95 -12.57 19.11
C GLY A 367 5.24 -11.85 18.70
N TYR A 368 6.05 -11.43 19.68
CA TYR A 368 7.48 -11.07 19.51
C TYR A 368 8.37 -12.29 19.29
N ALA A 369 7.96 -13.18 18.38
CA ALA A 369 8.53 -14.50 18.27
C ALA A 369 9.74 -14.52 17.32
N PHE A 370 10.86 -15.02 17.82
CA PHE A 370 12.08 -15.31 17.05
C PHE A 370 12.21 -16.83 16.92
N PHE A 371 11.96 -17.36 15.73
CA PHE A 371 12.06 -18.80 15.46
C PHE A 371 12.24 -19.07 13.96
N ASN A 372 12.56 -20.32 13.62
CA ASN A 372 12.76 -20.73 12.23
C ASN A 372 12.04 -22.04 11.91
N THR A 373 11.03 -21.98 11.02
CA THR A 373 10.33 -23.15 10.46
C THR A 373 10.77 -23.46 9.03
N GLY A 374 11.70 -22.70 8.46
CA GLY A 374 12.08 -22.80 7.05
C GLY A 374 11.06 -22.21 6.06
N GLN A 375 9.92 -21.71 6.54
CA GLN A 375 8.88 -21.14 5.68
C GLN A 375 9.37 -19.85 4.99
N LEU A 376 9.31 -19.84 3.66
CA LEU A 376 9.73 -18.73 2.80
C LEU A 376 11.16 -18.25 3.08
N VAL A 377 12.06 -19.19 3.40
CA VAL A 377 13.50 -18.95 3.57
C VAL A 377 14.24 -19.39 2.30
N PRO A 378 14.78 -18.48 1.48
CA PRO A 378 15.61 -18.84 0.33
C PRO A 378 16.96 -19.41 0.76
N GLY A 379 17.43 -20.45 0.06
CA GLY A 379 18.79 -20.93 0.15
C GLY A 379 19.75 -20.13 -0.74
N VAL A 380 21.06 -20.31 -0.52
CA VAL A 380 22.09 -19.68 -1.37
C VAL A 380 21.94 -20.11 -2.84
N GLY A 381 21.62 -21.39 -3.09
CA GLY A 381 21.37 -21.90 -4.43
C GLY A 381 20.17 -21.23 -5.12
N ASP A 382 19.14 -20.84 -4.36
CA ASP A 382 17.98 -20.15 -4.90
C ASP A 382 18.33 -18.72 -5.34
N LEU A 383 19.18 -18.03 -4.56
CA LEU A 383 19.65 -16.67 -4.85
C LEU A 383 20.68 -16.64 -6.00
N LEU A 384 21.52 -17.67 -6.13
CA LEU A 384 22.47 -17.79 -7.23
C LEU A 384 21.78 -18.03 -8.58
N ASN A 385 20.57 -18.59 -8.58
CA ASN A 385 19.77 -18.83 -9.78
C ASN A 385 18.90 -17.65 -10.23
N ALA A 386 19.28 -16.42 -9.87
CA ALA A 386 18.51 -15.20 -10.17
C ALA A 386 18.42 -14.85 -11.68
N SER A 387 19.05 -15.61 -12.58
CA SER A 387 19.08 -15.32 -14.02
C SER A 387 18.43 -16.37 -14.91
N LEU A 388 17.90 -17.46 -14.37
CA LEU A 388 17.24 -18.48 -15.18
C LEU A 388 15.71 -18.30 -15.11
N PRO A 389 15.04 -17.85 -16.20
CA PRO A 389 13.59 -17.60 -16.20
C PRO A 389 12.73 -18.76 -15.71
N SER A 390 13.15 -19.99 -15.97
CA SER A 390 12.43 -21.22 -15.61
C SER A 390 12.69 -21.73 -14.19
N PHE A 391 13.66 -21.19 -13.44
CA PHE A 391 14.06 -21.75 -12.14
C PHE A 391 12.94 -21.64 -11.11
N LEU A 392 12.55 -22.77 -10.52
CA LEU A 392 11.55 -22.83 -9.46
C LEU A 392 12.24 -23.15 -8.12
N PRO A 393 12.34 -22.17 -7.19
CA PRO A 393 13.07 -22.35 -5.95
C PRO A 393 12.55 -23.49 -5.07
N GLN A 394 13.45 -24.19 -4.38
CA GLN A 394 13.09 -25.21 -3.37
C GLN A 394 12.82 -24.56 -2.00
N ILE A 395 11.92 -23.60 -2.00
CA ILE A 395 11.54 -22.84 -0.80
C ILE A 395 10.22 -23.41 -0.29
N THR A 396 10.15 -23.71 1.02
CA THR A 396 8.91 -24.15 1.66
C THR A 396 7.88 -23.02 1.67
N THR A 397 6.70 -23.27 1.09
CA THR A 397 5.59 -22.32 0.96
C THR A 397 4.38 -22.78 1.80
N PHE A 398 3.19 -22.27 1.51
CA PHE A 398 1.94 -22.58 2.22
C PHE A 398 1.41 -23.97 1.84
N GLY A 399 2.06 -25.02 2.36
CA GLY A 399 1.65 -26.42 2.14
C GLY A 399 2.41 -27.15 1.01
N ALA A 400 3.43 -26.52 0.43
CA ALA A 400 4.34 -27.15 -0.52
C ALA A 400 5.81 -26.94 -0.12
N PHE A 401 6.69 -27.87 -0.52
CA PHE A 401 8.13 -27.81 -0.24
C PHE A 401 8.94 -27.07 -1.33
N ARG A 402 8.25 -26.55 -2.36
CA ARG A 402 8.84 -25.85 -3.50
C ARG A 402 7.87 -24.81 -4.03
N MET A 403 8.38 -23.84 -4.76
CA MET A 403 7.56 -22.79 -5.37
C MET A 403 7.02 -23.19 -6.75
N SER A 404 5.85 -22.66 -7.08
CA SER A 404 5.19 -22.77 -8.38
C SER A 404 5.63 -21.72 -9.40
N VAL A 405 6.35 -20.69 -8.94
CA VAL A 405 6.79 -19.54 -9.72
C VAL A 405 8.28 -19.23 -9.49
N PRO A 406 8.95 -18.56 -10.44
CA PRO A 406 10.37 -18.22 -10.34
C PRO A 406 10.62 -17.04 -9.39
N ALA A 407 10.32 -17.19 -8.11
CA ALA A 407 10.27 -16.08 -7.15
C ALA A 407 11.62 -15.37 -6.91
N THR A 408 12.75 -16.08 -7.01
CA THR A 408 14.09 -15.48 -6.85
C THR A 408 14.68 -14.94 -8.16
N TYR A 409 13.96 -15.03 -9.27
CA TYR A 409 14.41 -14.44 -10.54
C TYR A 409 14.59 -12.93 -10.41
N PHE A 410 15.71 -12.41 -10.90
CA PHE A 410 16.00 -10.99 -10.97
C PHE A 410 16.02 -10.49 -12.41
N ALA A 411 17.01 -10.93 -13.20
CA ALA A 411 17.18 -10.54 -14.58
C ALA A 411 18.03 -11.59 -15.30
N TRP A 412 17.67 -11.91 -16.55
CA TRP A 412 18.31 -12.98 -17.31
C TRP A 412 19.82 -12.80 -17.52
N PHE A 413 20.29 -11.54 -17.51
CA PHE A 413 21.69 -11.19 -17.76
C PHE A 413 22.50 -10.95 -16.47
N ALA A 414 21.87 -10.91 -15.30
CA ALA A 414 22.53 -10.51 -14.05
C ALA A 414 23.74 -11.39 -13.70
N VAL A 415 23.56 -12.71 -13.67
CA VAL A 415 24.62 -13.70 -13.40
C VAL A 415 25.51 -13.95 -14.63
N PRO A 416 24.97 -14.19 -15.85
CA PRO A 416 25.80 -14.50 -17.01
C PRO A 416 26.78 -13.39 -17.38
N LEU A 417 26.45 -12.12 -17.15
CA LEU A 417 27.34 -11.00 -17.44
C LEU A 417 28.38 -10.70 -16.36
N LEU A 418 28.33 -11.29 -15.16
CA LEU A 418 29.26 -10.97 -14.06
C LEU A 418 30.73 -11.14 -14.47
N ALA A 419 31.02 -12.17 -15.27
CA ALA A 419 32.36 -12.45 -15.80
C ALA A 419 32.83 -11.44 -16.86
N TRP A 420 31.97 -10.55 -17.34
CA TRP A 420 32.26 -9.56 -18.39
C TRP A 420 32.32 -8.13 -17.84
N LEU A 421 31.95 -7.90 -16.58
CA LEU A 421 31.95 -6.55 -15.99
C LEU A 421 33.36 -6.13 -15.56
N ASP A 422 33.65 -4.83 -15.69
CA ASP A 422 34.86 -4.23 -15.13
C ASP A 422 34.65 -3.75 -13.69
N TRP A 423 34.71 -4.67 -12.73
CA TRP A 423 34.55 -4.37 -11.30
C TRP A 423 35.59 -3.39 -10.75
N ARG A 424 36.72 -3.20 -11.44
CA ARG A 424 37.76 -2.22 -11.07
C ARG A 424 37.33 -0.79 -11.40
N ALA A 425 36.48 -0.60 -12.42
CA ALA A 425 35.95 0.70 -12.79
C ALA A 425 34.85 1.18 -11.82
N VAL A 426 34.26 0.28 -11.03
CA VAL A 426 33.26 0.62 -10.01
C VAL A 426 33.93 1.39 -8.87
N ARG A 427 33.49 2.63 -8.64
CA ARG A 427 33.94 3.43 -7.50
C ARG A 427 33.22 2.96 -6.24
N TRP A 428 33.71 1.89 -5.62
CA TRP A 428 33.09 1.25 -4.44
C TRP A 428 32.77 2.21 -3.30
N ARG A 429 33.66 3.18 -3.01
CA ARG A 429 33.39 4.24 -2.02
C ARG A 429 32.17 5.09 -2.36
N GLY A 430 31.92 5.34 -3.65
CA GLY A 430 30.74 6.07 -4.13
C GLY A 430 29.48 5.21 -4.29
N CYS A 431 29.59 3.90 -4.05
CA CYS A 431 28.50 2.92 -4.06
C CYS A 431 28.29 2.28 -2.68
N ALA A 432 28.90 2.84 -1.63
CA ALA A 432 28.92 2.22 -0.29
C ALA A 432 27.51 1.95 0.24
N CYS A 433 26.55 2.84 0.01
CA CYS A 433 25.16 2.60 0.42
C CYS A 433 24.57 1.36 -0.28
N ALA A 434 24.80 1.18 -1.59
CA ALA A 434 24.30 0.01 -2.31
C ALA A 434 24.98 -1.29 -1.84
N VAL A 435 26.28 -1.25 -1.49
CA VAL A 435 26.99 -2.40 -0.92
C VAL A 435 26.46 -2.76 0.46
N VAL A 436 26.25 -1.77 1.33
CA VAL A 436 25.68 -1.98 2.68
C VAL A 436 24.28 -2.60 2.56
N LEU A 437 23.42 -2.04 1.70
CA LEU A 437 22.09 -2.61 1.47
C LEU A 437 22.17 -4.04 0.93
N ALA A 438 23.00 -4.30 -0.09
CA ALA A 438 23.14 -5.64 -0.65
C ALA A 438 23.61 -6.65 0.42
N GLY A 439 24.59 -6.29 1.26
CA GLY A 439 25.08 -7.14 2.34
C GLY A 439 24.03 -7.40 3.41
N CYS A 440 23.38 -6.35 3.93
CA CYS A 440 22.35 -6.48 4.95
C CYS A 440 21.16 -7.30 4.45
N TYR A 441 20.67 -7.03 3.24
CA TYR A 441 19.52 -7.74 2.68
C TYR A 441 19.85 -9.16 2.25
N LEU A 442 21.09 -9.46 1.86
CA LEU A 442 21.54 -10.84 1.67
C LEU A 442 21.45 -11.63 2.99
N LEU A 443 21.93 -11.05 4.10
CA LEU A 443 21.83 -11.68 5.42
C LEU A 443 20.37 -11.83 5.88
N LEU A 444 19.52 -10.83 5.62
CA LEU A 444 18.08 -10.91 5.94
C LEU A 444 17.37 -11.98 5.11
N CYS A 445 17.72 -12.16 3.83
CA CYS A 445 17.19 -13.24 3.00
C CYS A 445 17.59 -14.62 3.53
N LEU A 446 18.80 -14.77 4.07
CA LEU A 446 19.31 -16.04 4.63
C LEU A 446 18.98 -16.20 6.13
N GLY A 447 18.21 -15.27 6.70
CA GLY A 447 17.85 -15.25 8.12
C GLY A 447 16.77 -16.28 8.49
N PRO A 448 16.37 -16.32 9.77
CA PRO A 448 15.29 -17.20 10.25
C PRO A 448 13.93 -16.83 9.65
N SER A 449 13.02 -17.81 9.52
CA SER A 449 11.67 -17.58 8.96
C SER A 449 10.87 -16.50 9.68
N ASN A 450 11.12 -16.28 10.97
CA ASN A 450 10.42 -15.29 11.79
C ASN A 450 11.42 -14.43 12.58
N LEU A 451 11.61 -13.20 12.11
CA LEU A 451 12.37 -12.14 12.77
C LEU A 451 11.43 -11.00 13.18
N TRP A 452 10.67 -11.21 14.26
CA TRP A 452 9.66 -10.26 14.73
C TRP A 452 8.67 -9.87 13.62
N LEU A 453 8.56 -8.58 13.28
CA LEU A 453 7.68 -8.06 12.22
C LEU A 453 8.16 -8.42 10.79
N PHE A 454 9.42 -8.84 10.62
CA PHE A 454 10.04 -9.15 9.33
C PHE A 454 10.04 -10.65 9.01
N ARG A 455 8.90 -11.31 9.23
CA ARG A 455 8.72 -12.73 8.87
C ARG A 455 8.89 -12.99 7.37
N TRP A 456 9.16 -14.23 6.99
CA TRP A 456 9.31 -14.71 5.62
C TRP A 456 10.44 -14.00 4.85
N PRO A 457 11.69 -14.41 5.08
CA PRO A 457 12.91 -13.81 4.51
C PRO A 457 12.88 -13.54 3.02
N LEU A 458 12.18 -14.35 2.22
CA LEU A 458 12.03 -14.15 0.78
C LEU A 458 11.51 -12.75 0.42
N ARG A 459 10.70 -12.10 1.28
CA ARG A 459 10.22 -10.72 1.08
C ARG A 459 11.34 -9.68 0.94
N ASN A 460 12.51 -9.97 1.51
CA ASN A 460 13.67 -9.08 1.50
C ASN A 460 14.43 -9.12 0.16
N VAL A 461 14.15 -10.11 -0.71
CA VAL A 461 14.87 -10.31 -1.98
C VAL A 461 14.73 -9.12 -2.93
N VAL A 462 13.62 -8.38 -2.87
CA VAL A 462 13.38 -7.22 -3.75
C VAL A 462 14.34 -6.07 -3.47
N VAL A 463 14.68 -5.83 -2.20
CA VAL A 463 15.62 -4.77 -1.82
C VAL A 463 17.06 -5.21 -2.12
N LEU A 464 17.36 -6.50 -1.97
CA LEU A 464 18.61 -7.09 -2.46
C LEU A 464 18.74 -6.86 -3.97
N HIS A 465 17.72 -7.19 -4.76
CA HIS A 465 17.68 -6.98 -6.21
C HIS A 465 17.81 -5.49 -6.58
N LEU A 466 17.19 -4.57 -5.84
CA LEU A 466 17.37 -3.13 -6.06
C LEU A 466 18.83 -2.69 -5.84
N ALA A 467 19.47 -3.14 -4.76
CA ALA A 467 20.86 -2.83 -4.48
C ALA A 467 21.80 -3.41 -5.54
N VAL A 468 21.57 -4.65 -5.95
CA VAL A 468 22.31 -5.31 -7.04
C VAL A 468 22.05 -4.61 -8.38
N ALA A 469 20.83 -4.15 -8.66
CA ALA A 469 20.49 -3.38 -9.86
C ALA A 469 21.34 -2.11 -9.97
N VAL A 470 21.53 -1.38 -8.87
CA VAL A 470 22.41 -0.20 -8.82
C VAL A 470 23.85 -0.58 -9.15
N LEU A 471 24.39 -1.62 -8.51
CA LEU A 471 25.78 -2.07 -8.72
C LEU A 471 26.00 -2.55 -10.16
N LEU A 472 25.08 -3.36 -10.70
CA LEU A 472 25.13 -3.84 -12.09
C LEU A 472 25.01 -2.69 -13.08
N ALA A 473 24.12 -1.72 -12.85
CA ALA A 473 23.98 -0.57 -13.74
C ALA A 473 25.27 0.25 -13.83
N VAL A 474 25.96 0.45 -12.70
CA VAL A 474 27.26 1.13 -12.66
C VAL A 474 28.34 0.31 -13.36
N ALA A 475 28.42 -0.99 -13.07
CA ALA A 475 29.43 -1.87 -13.65
C ALA A 475 29.27 -2.04 -15.18
N LEU A 476 28.03 -2.24 -15.66
CA LEU A 476 27.72 -2.31 -17.10
C LEU A 476 28.05 -0.99 -17.82
N SER A 477 27.91 0.14 -17.13
CA SER A 477 28.22 1.46 -17.69
C SER A 477 29.69 1.69 -17.96
N ALA A 478 30.59 0.90 -17.37
CA ALA A 478 32.01 0.89 -17.71
C ALA A 478 32.30 0.14 -19.02
N GLY A 479 31.32 -0.58 -19.57
CA GLY A 479 31.47 -1.43 -20.74
C GLY A 479 31.79 -2.88 -20.39
N LEU A 480 31.65 -3.76 -21.39
CA LEU A 480 31.99 -5.18 -21.25
C LEU A 480 33.45 -5.41 -21.59
N ARG A 481 34.12 -6.22 -20.76
CA ARG A 481 35.50 -6.64 -20.92
C ARG A 481 35.60 -7.82 -21.87
N THR A 482 36.41 -7.69 -22.91
CA THR A 482 36.67 -8.75 -23.91
C THR A 482 38.05 -9.39 -23.77
N ASP A 483 38.86 -8.96 -22.79
CA ASP A 483 40.13 -9.60 -22.46
C ASP A 483 39.91 -11.02 -21.95
N ARG A 484 40.83 -11.95 -22.25
CA ARG A 484 40.71 -13.36 -21.85
C ARG A 484 39.35 -13.96 -22.20
N PHE A 485 38.84 -13.66 -23.41
CA PHE A 485 37.50 -14.03 -23.88
C PHE A 485 37.11 -15.48 -23.56
N LYS A 486 38.00 -16.45 -23.83
CA LYS A 486 37.76 -17.88 -23.56
C LYS A 486 37.48 -18.17 -22.09
N VAL A 487 38.22 -17.55 -21.17
CA VAL A 487 38.05 -17.72 -19.72
C VAL A 487 36.72 -17.12 -19.27
N ARG A 488 36.40 -15.91 -19.74
CA ARG A 488 35.13 -15.24 -19.38
C ARG A 488 33.92 -16.00 -19.92
N LEU A 489 34.01 -16.50 -21.14
CA LEU A 489 32.99 -17.36 -21.74
C LEU A 489 32.83 -18.66 -20.95
N PHE A 490 33.94 -19.29 -20.54
CA PHE A 490 33.91 -20.47 -19.68
C PHE A 490 33.24 -20.18 -18.33
N CYS A 491 33.53 -19.04 -17.69
CA CYS A 491 32.87 -18.63 -16.45
C CYS A 491 31.37 -18.43 -16.63
N SER A 492 30.93 -17.74 -17.69
CA SER A 492 29.50 -17.56 -17.98
C SER A 492 28.82 -18.89 -18.27
N ALA A 493 29.38 -19.71 -19.17
CA ALA A 493 28.85 -21.02 -19.49
C ALA A 493 28.79 -21.92 -18.25
N GLY A 494 29.85 -21.95 -17.44
CA GLY A 494 29.90 -22.69 -16.18
C GLY A 494 28.82 -22.24 -15.20
N SER A 495 28.65 -20.92 -14.99
CA SER A 495 27.58 -20.39 -14.12
C SER A 495 26.18 -20.77 -14.61
N MET A 496 25.96 -20.75 -15.93
CA MET A 496 24.68 -21.13 -16.54
C MET A 496 24.44 -22.63 -16.44
N LEU A 497 25.46 -23.46 -16.65
CA LEU A 497 25.34 -24.92 -16.53
C LEU A 497 25.11 -25.34 -15.08
N VAL A 498 25.81 -24.74 -14.11
CA VAL A 498 25.56 -24.95 -12.68
C VAL A 498 24.14 -24.53 -12.32
N GLY A 499 23.70 -23.35 -12.78
CA GLY A 499 22.33 -22.90 -12.51
C GLY A 499 21.26 -23.79 -13.16
N GLY A 500 21.51 -24.24 -14.38
CA GLY A 500 20.69 -25.21 -15.10
C GLY A 500 20.59 -26.56 -14.39
N TYR A 501 21.73 -27.08 -13.91
CA TYR A 501 21.78 -28.29 -13.10
C TYR A 501 20.99 -28.12 -11.80
N LEU A 502 21.19 -27.02 -11.08
CA LEU A 502 20.44 -26.72 -9.85
C LEU A 502 18.93 -26.61 -10.12
N ALA A 503 18.52 -26.07 -11.27
CA ALA A 503 17.12 -26.02 -11.67
C ALA A 503 16.52 -27.41 -11.93
N VAL A 504 17.23 -28.25 -12.68
CA VAL A 504 16.82 -29.64 -12.93
C VAL A 504 16.83 -30.45 -11.63
N ALA A 505 17.82 -30.27 -10.77
CA ALA A 505 17.89 -30.92 -9.46
C ALA A 505 16.73 -30.47 -8.54
N ALA A 506 16.36 -29.19 -8.61
CA ALA A 506 15.24 -28.65 -7.88
C ALA A 506 13.90 -29.27 -8.31
N TRP A 507 13.69 -29.41 -9.63
CA TRP A 507 12.48 -30.01 -10.19
C TRP A 507 12.73 -30.73 -11.54
N PRO A 508 13.08 -32.03 -11.53
CA PRO A 508 13.44 -32.77 -12.74
C PRO A 508 12.31 -32.80 -13.79
N GLY A 509 11.05 -32.90 -13.33
CA GLY A 509 9.87 -32.87 -14.21
C GLY A 509 9.69 -31.58 -15.03
N GLN A 510 10.39 -30.49 -14.71
CA GLN A 510 10.37 -29.24 -15.49
C GLN A 510 11.62 -29.08 -16.39
N ALA A 511 12.45 -30.12 -16.51
CA ALA A 511 13.69 -30.09 -17.30
C ALA A 511 13.53 -29.52 -18.73
N PRO A 512 12.46 -29.82 -19.50
CA PRO A 512 12.29 -29.20 -20.82
C PRO A 512 12.27 -27.67 -20.78
N LYS A 513 11.60 -27.08 -19.78
CA LYS A 513 11.56 -25.61 -19.60
C LYS A 513 12.94 -25.08 -19.23
N HIS A 514 13.68 -25.79 -18.39
CA HIS A 514 15.05 -25.41 -18.01
C HIS A 514 16.01 -25.43 -19.19
N LEU A 515 15.94 -26.46 -20.06
CA LEU A 515 16.75 -26.55 -21.27
C LEU A 515 16.44 -25.43 -22.25
N VAL A 516 15.15 -25.14 -22.51
CA VAL A 516 14.73 -24.02 -23.37
C VAL A 516 15.22 -22.69 -22.78
N SER A 517 15.04 -22.50 -21.46
CA SER A 517 15.49 -21.31 -20.75
C SER A 517 17.00 -21.11 -20.85
N LEU A 518 17.80 -22.17 -20.71
CA LEU A 518 19.25 -22.12 -20.87
C LEU A 518 19.63 -21.75 -22.31
N ALA A 519 19.02 -22.40 -23.30
CA ALA A 519 19.29 -22.13 -24.71
C ALA A 519 18.98 -20.67 -25.07
N VAL A 520 17.82 -20.15 -24.65
CA VAL A 520 17.42 -18.76 -24.88
C VAL A 520 18.39 -17.79 -24.21
N VAL A 521 18.75 -18.01 -22.94
CA VAL A 521 19.72 -17.16 -22.23
C VAL A 521 21.10 -17.22 -22.89
N ALA A 522 21.54 -18.38 -23.40
CA ALA A 522 22.81 -18.51 -24.11
C ALA A 522 22.81 -17.73 -25.42
N VAL A 523 21.74 -17.85 -26.22
CA VAL A 523 21.58 -17.10 -27.47
C VAL A 523 21.57 -15.60 -27.20
N LEU A 524 20.80 -15.14 -26.22
CA LEU A 524 20.73 -13.73 -25.82
C LEU A 524 22.08 -13.21 -25.30
N LEU A 525 22.82 -14.02 -24.54
CA LEU A 525 24.17 -13.70 -24.08
C LEU A 525 25.13 -13.55 -25.28
N LEU A 526 25.13 -14.50 -26.21
CA LEU A 526 25.98 -14.43 -27.40
C LEU A 526 25.65 -13.22 -28.28
N LEU A 527 24.36 -12.89 -28.44
CA LEU A 527 23.90 -11.67 -29.09
C LEU A 527 24.41 -10.42 -28.38
N ALA A 528 24.27 -10.36 -27.05
CA ALA A 528 24.73 -9.26 -26.22
C ALA A 528 26.26 -9.04 -26.34
N LEU A 529 27.04 -10.11 -26.45
CA LEU A 529 28.50 -10.04 -26.58
C LEU A 529 28.99 -9.64 -27.98
N ARG A 530 28.18 -9.83 -29.03
CA ARG A 530 28.57 -9.59 -30.44
C ARG A 530 27.99 -8.31 -31.03
N THR A 531 26.97 -7.73 -30.41
CA THR A 531 26.26 -6.58 -30.97
C THR A 531 26.82 -5.23 -30.51
N ARG A 532 26.61 -4.20 -31.31
CA ARG A 532 26.79 -2.79 -30.90
C ARG A 532 25.56 -2.20 -30.20
N VAL A 533 24.40 -2.85 -30.30
CA VAL A 533 23.12 -2.45 -29.67
C VAL A 533 22.79 -3.27 -28.42
N LEU A 534 23.78 -3.41 -27.52
CA LEU A 534 23.67 -4.22 -26.29
C LEU A 534 22.43 -3.84 -25.46
N VAL A 535 22.17 -2.55 -25.25
CA VAL A 535 21.02 -2.06 -24.49
C VAL A 535 19.69 -2.58 -25.04
N ALA A 536 19.54 -2.62 -26.38
CA ALA A 536 18.32 -3.12 -27.01
C ALA A 536 18.16 -4.63 -26.79
N VAL A 537 19.24 -5.40 -26.90
CA VAL A 537 19.23 -6.85 -26.60
C VAL A 537 18.85 -7.12 -25.15
N LEU A 538 19.34 -6.33 -24.20
CA LEU A 538 18.97 -6.49 -22.78
C LEU A 538 17.48 -6.22 -22.53
N HIS A 539 16.91 -5.20 -23.16
CA HIS A 539 15.46 -4.91 -23.10
C HIS A 539 14.62 -6.02 -23.76
N LEU A 540 14.97 -6.42 -24.98
CA LEU A 540 14.28 -7.49 -25.71
C LEU A 540 14.37 -8.83 -24.97
N GLY A 541 15.53 -9.16 -24.41
CA GLY A 541 15.71 -10.36 -23.60
C GLY A 541 14.90 -10.32 -22.31
N THR A 542 14.69 -9.13 -21.72
CA THR A 542 13.82 -8.96 -20.55
C THR A 542 12.35 -9.24 -20.92
N ALA A 543 11.87 -8.71 -22.05
CA ALA A 543 10.53 -9.00 -22.56
C ALA A 543 10.37 -10.49 -22.91
N CYS A 544 11.38 -11.12 -23.52
CA CYS A 544 11.38 -12.54 -23.85
C CYS A 544 11.36 -13.42 -22.60
N ALA A 545 12.19 -13.12 -21.59
CA ALA A 545 12.20 -13.82 -20.32
C ALA A 545 10.86 -13.72 -19.60
N LEU A 546 10.27 -12.52 -19.56
CA LEU A 546 8.94 -12.30 -18.99
C LEU A 546 7.86 -13.10 -19.72
N ALA A 547 7.85 -13.07 -21.06
CA ALA A 547 6.90 -13.83 -21.86
C ALA A 547 7.02 -15.35 -21.59
N LEU A 548 8.23 -15.89 -21.52
CA LEU A 548 8.46 -17.29 -21.16
C LEU A 548 7.94 -17.63 -19.75
N GLN A 549 8.21 -16.76 -18.77
CA GLN A 549 7.75 -16.94 -17.40
C GLN A 549 6.23 -16.95 -17.32
N VAL A 550 5.57 -15.98 -17.95
CA VAL A 550 4.11 -15.86 -17.92
C VAL A 550 3.44 -17.02 -18.66
N VAL A 551 3.99 -17.48 -19.79
CA VAL A 551 3.45 -18.65 -20.52
C VAL A 551 3.58 -19.94 -19.70
N TRP A 552 4.71 -20.14 -19.01
CA TRP A 552 4.92 -21.36 -18.22
C TRP A 552 4.27 -21.33 -16.84
N PHE A 553 4.17 -20.15 -16.25
CA PHE A 553 3.70 -19.90 -14.90
C PHE A 553 2.72 -18.71 -14.94
N PRO A 554 1.50 -18.89 -15.46
CA PRO A 554 0.54 -17.79 -15.62
C PRO A 554 -0.08 -17.32 -14.31
N VAL A 555 0.09 -18.07 -13.22
CA VAL A 555 -0.42 -17.76 -11.88
C VAL A 555 0.53 -18.25 -10.81
N ASN A 556 0.55 -17.56 -9.68
CA ASN A 556 1.18 -18.03 -8.45
C ASN A 556 0.26 -19.02 -7.74
N ARG A 557 0.56 -20.31 -7.82
CA ARG A 557 -0.22 -21.39 -7.19
C ARG A 557 0.21 -21.67 -5.76
N ASP A 558 1.20 -20.95 -5.24
CA ASP A 558 1.66 -21.09 -3.86
C ASP A 558 0.77 -20.33 -2.87
N VAL A 559 -0.16 -19.51 -3.37
CA VAL A 559 -1.07 -18.66 -2.59
C VAL A 559 -2.53 -18.92 -2.97
N ALA A 560 -3.49 -18.35 -2.24
CA ALA A 560 -4.89 -18.70 -2.42
C ALA A 560 -5.45 -18.22 -3.77
N ALA A 561 -6.08 -19.15 -4.48
CA ALA A 561 -6.74 -18.89 -5.76
C ALA A 561 -8.24 -18.72 -5.54
N TYR A 562 -8.71 -17.49 -5.30
CA TYR A 562 -10.12 -17.25 -5.02
C TYR A 562 -11.00 -17.28 -6.27
N HIS A 563 -10.59 -16.69 -7.39
CA HIS A 563 -11.47 -16.48 -8.56
C HIS A 563 -12.77 -15.75 -8.19
N PHE A 564 -12.67 -14.72 -7.34
CA PHE A 564 -13.82 -13.89 -6.97
C PHE A 564 -14.41 -13.17 -8.19
N PRO A 565 -15.73 -12.89 -8.19
CA PRO A 565 -16.33 -11.98 -9.15
C PRO A 565 -15.68 -10.60 -9.04
N THR A 566 -15.53 -9.91 -10.17
CA THR A 566 -14.78 -8.65 -10.26
C THR A 566 -15.69 -7.44 -10.41
N ASP A 567 -16.87 -7.60 -11.02
CA ASP A 567 -17.84 -6.52 -11.21
C ASP A 567 -18.60 -6.24 -9.90
N VAL A 568 -18.40 -5.05 -9.34
CA VAL A 568 -19.02 -4.64 -8.07
C VAL A 568 -20.53 -4.45 -8.21
N ARG A 569 -21.02 -4.00 -9.37
CA ARG A 569 -22.46 -3.80 -9.61
C ARG A 569 -23.19 -5.13 -9.67
N GLU A 570 -22.61 -6.12 -10.35
CA GLU A 570 -23.12 -7.49 -10.35
C GLU A 570 -23.15 -8.06 -8.94
N LEU A 571 -22.06 -7.88 -8.19
CA LEU A 571 -21.93 -8.35 -6.82
C LEU A 571 -23.03 -7.76 -5.92
N ARG A 572 -23.27 -6.44 -5.98
CA ARG A 572 -24.34 -5.77 -5.22
C ARG A 572 -25.72 -6.26 -5.60
N THR A 573 -25.98 -6.41 -6.90
CA THR A 573 -27.26 -6.91 -7.40
C THR A 573 -27.53 -8.31 -6.86
N ARG A 574 -26.49 -9.17 -6.85
CA ARG A 574 -26.57 -10.54 -6.35
C ARG A 574 -26.85 -10.63 -4.85
N PHE A 575 -26.21 -9.78 -4.06
CA PHE A 575 -26.28 -9.81 -2.59
C PHE A 575 -27.25 -8.77 -1.99
N ALA A 576 -28.08 -8.11 -2.81
CA ALA A 576 -28.99 -7.05 -2.38
C ALA A 576 -29.93 -7.47 -1.23
N ALA A 577 -30.38 -8.74 -1.22
CA ALA A 577 -31.23 -9.29 -0.16
C ALA A 577 -30.55 -9.40 1.21
N LEU A 578 -29.22 -9.25 1.26
CA LEU A 578 -28.39 -9.25 2.47
C LEU A 578 -27.76 -7.86 2.72
N GLY A 579 -28.23 -6.83 2.01
CA GLY A 579 -27.71 -5.47 2.11
C GLY A 579 -28.24 -4.68 3.32
N SER A 580 -29.28 -5.17 4.00
CA SER A 580 -29.82 -4.57 5.23
C SER A 580 -29.24 -5.22 6.48
N GLY A 581 -28.94 -4.41 7.49
CA GLY A 581 -28.48 -4.88 8.80
C GLY A 581 -27.12 -5.56 8.81
N THR A 582 -26.78 -6.17 9.95
CA THR A 582 -25.52 -6.93 10.11
C THR A 582 -25.72 -8.38 9.67
N VAL A 583 -24.84 -8.85 8.79
CA VAL A 583 -24.77 -10.24 8.34
C VAL A 583 -23.68 -10.98 9.10
N VAL A 584 -24.00 -12.17 9.63
CA VAL A 584 -23.02 -13.11 10.18
C VAL A 584 -22.92 -14.31 9.25
N GLN A 585 -21.74 -14.51 8.67
CA GLN A 585 -21.46 -15.71 7.87
C GLN A 585 -20.70 -16.73 8.71
N ILE A 586 -21.27 -17.94 8.82
CA ILE A 586 -20.65 -19.11 9.45
C ILE A 586 -20.25 -20.07 8.33
N ALA A 587 -19.03 -19.92 7.84
CA ALA A 587 -18.50 -20.69 6.72
C ALA A 587 -16.99 -20.89 6.84
N ASP A 588 -16.50 -21.92 6.17
CA ASP A 588 -15.08 -22.19 6.03
C ASP A 588 -14.76 -22.43 4.54
N ARG A 589 -13.84 -21.61 4.02
CA ARG A 589 -13.39 -21.68 2.63
C ARG A 589 -12.81 -23.06 2.31
N ASP A 590 -12.10 -23.68 3.25
CA ASP A 590 -11.42 -24.94 3.01
C ASP A 590 -12.42 -26.13 2.91
N ARG A 591 -13.70 -25.91 3.23
CA ARG A 591 -14.81 -26.85 2.99
C ARG A 591 -15.48 -26.69 1.62
N ILE A 592 -15.08 -25.68 0.84
CA ILE A 592 -15.62 -25.45 -0.51
C ILE A 592 -14.86 -26.35 -1.51
N PRO A 593 -15.56 -27.17 -2.32
CA PRO A 593 -14.92 -27.97 -3.35
C PRO A 593 -14.13 -27.10 -4.34
N ALA A 594 -12.89 -27.51 -4.66
CA ALA A 594 -12.02 -26.75 -5.56
C ALA A 594 -12.68 -26.44 -6.92
N GLY A 595 -13.48 -27.34 -7.47
CA GLY A 595 -14.23 -27.10 -8.72
C GLY A 595 -15.27 -25.97 -8.63
N GLN A 596 -15.84 -25.73 -7.44
CA GLN A 596 -16.76 -24.59 -7.22
C GLN A 596 -16.03 -23.27 -7.05
N ILE A 597 -14.80 -23.29 -6.54
CA ILE A 597 -13.91 -22.12 -6.48
C ILE A 597 -13.51 -21.73 -7.89
N VAL A 598 -12.99 -22.68 -8.69
CA VAL A 598 -12.52 -22.43 -10.06
C VAL A 598 -13.64 -21.95 -10.98
N SER A 599 -14.84 -22.51 -10.85
CA SER A 599 -16.01 -22.07 -11.64
C SER A 599 -16.66 -20.78 -11.13
N GLY A 600 -16.23 -20.25 -9.98
CA GLY A 600 -16.82 -19.08 -9.32
C GLY A 600 -18.19 -19.32 -8.68
N GLN A 601 -18.75 -20.53 -8.80
CA GLN A 601 -20.07 -20.89 -8.26
C GLN A 601 -20.15 -20.70 -6.74
N ALA A 602 -19.05 -20.95 -6.02
CA ALA A 602 -18.97 -20.75 -4.58
C ALA A 602 -19.32 -19.31 -4.15
N TRP A 603 -18.96 -18.33 -4.98
CA TRP A 603 -19.10 -16.90 -4.70
C TRP A 603 -20.47 -16.35 -5.06
N SER A 604 -21.39 -17.22 -5.48
CA SER A 604 -22.79 -16.86 -5.67
C SER A 604 -23.56 -16.77 -4.35
N GLN A 605 -23.06 -17.40 -3.29
CA GLN A 605 -23.75 -17.56 -2.00
C GLN A 605 -22.89 -17.23 -0.79
N LEU A 606 -21.56 -17.29 -0.90
CA LEU A 606 -20.61 -16.99 0.17
C LEU A 606 -19.59 -15.97 -0.32
N LEU A 607 -19.13 -15.08 0.56
CA LEU A 607 -18.02 -14.17 0.29
C LEU A 607 -17.02 -14.21 1.44
N PHE A 608 -15.72 -14.06 1.14
CA PHE A 608 -14.65 -14.05 2.15
C PHE A 608 -13.76 -12.81 1.99
N GLY A 609 -12.93 -12.55 3.00
CA GLY A 609 -12.12 -11.35 3.06
C GLY A 609 -12.99 -10.09 3.06
N ASN A 610 -12.62 -9.09 2.27
CA ASN A 610 -13.31 -7.80 2.17
C ASN A 610 -14.32 -7.75 1.01
N MET A 611 -14.58 -8.87 0.33
CA MET A 611 -15.63 -8.96 -0.71
C MET A 611 -17.02 -8.54 -0.22
N PRO A 612 -17.45 -8.85 1.04
CA PRO A 612 -18.71 -8.33 1.57
C PRO A 612 -18.80 -6.79 1.56
N ALA A 613 -17.69 -6.09 1.84
CA ALA A 613 -17.64 -4.63 1.82
C ALA A 613 -17.87 -4.07 0.41
N ALA A 614 -17.28 -4.68 -0.62
CA ALA A 614 -17.56 -4.32 -2.02
C ALA A 614 -19.02 -4.61 -2.42
N ALA A 615 -19.57 -5.71 -1.92
CA ALA A 615 -20.97 -6.09 -2.10
C ALA A 615 -21.96 -5.16 -1.37
N GLY A 616 -21.48 -4.22 -0.56
CA GLY A 616 -22.32 -3.29 0.21
C GLY A 616 -22.98 -3.93 1.42
N MET A 617 -22.42 -5.02 1.95
CA MET A 617 -22.94 -5.70 3.14
C MET A 617 -22.12 -5.34 4.38
N ALA A 618 -22.80 -4.98 5.48
CA ALA A 618 -22.20 -4.96 6.80
C ALA A 618 -22.04 -6.41 7.30
N ASN A 619 -20.80 -6.89 7.42
CA ASN A 619 -20.56 -8.32 7.67
C ASN A 619 -19.38 -8.51 8.62
N LEU A 620 -19.50 -9.47 9.54
CA LEU A 620 -18.40 -9.85 10.44
C LEU A 620 -17.20 -10.45 9.69
N VAL A 621 -17.41 -10.93 8.46
CA VAL A 621 -16.36 -11.35 7.55
C VAL A 621 -15.62 -10.14 7.00
N ALA A 622 -14.37 -9.99 7.44
CA ALA A 622 -13.43 -9.04 6.89
C ALA A 622 -12.02 -9.63 6.91
N TYR A 623 -11.20 -9.25 5.92
CA TYR A 623 -9.78 -9.58 5.94
C TYR A 623 -9.06 -8.66 6.93
N THR A 624 -8.26 -9.24 7.83
CA THR A 624 -7.50 -8.45 8.81
C THR A 624 -6.10 -8.99 9.09
N GLY A 625 -5.13 -8.05 9.15
CA GLY A 625 -3.77 -8.33 9.57
C GLY A 625 -3.59 -8.33 11.09
N ILE A 626 -4.43 -7.61 11.83
CA ILE A 626 -4.31 -7.42 13.29
C ILE A 626 -5.31 -8.26 14.10
N GLY A 627 -6.56 -8.38 13.62
CA GLY A 627 -7.69 -9.04 14.28
C GLY A 627 -8.08 -8.44 15.64
N HIS A 628 -9.22 -8.86 16.17
CA HIS A 628 -9.63 -8.57 17.55
C HIS A 628 -9.75 -9.88 18.33
N ALA A 629 -8.88 -10.08 19.34
CA ALA A 629 -8.69 -11.38 19.98
C ALA A 629 -9.96 -11.88 20.69
N ALA A 630 -10.72 -11.00 21.34
CA ALA A 630 -11.95 -11.37 22.04
C ALA A 630 -13.06 -11.87 21.08
N LEU A 631 -13.26 -11.18 19.95
CA LEU A 631 -14.28 -11.58 18.97
C LEU A 631 -13.84 -12.85 18.22
N HIS A 632 -12.54 -12.97 17.93
CA HIS A 632 -11.95 -14.23 17.43
C HIS A 632 -12.28 -15.40 18.35
N ALA A 633 -12.03 -15.27 19.65
CA ALA A 633 -12.28 -16.34 20.62
C ALA A 633 -13.79 -16.66 20.74
N ALA A 634 -14.63 -15.62 20.71
CA ALA A 634 -16.09 -15.76 20.81
C ALA A 634 -16.69 -16.52 19.61
N LEU A 635 -16.28 -16.21 18.38
CA LEU A 635 -16.91 -16.71 17.15
C LEU A 635 -16.01 -17.59 16.27
N CYS A 636 -14.83 -17.98 16.73
CA CYS A 636 -13.84 -18.73 15.96
C CYS A 636 -13.42 -18.06 14.63
N LEU A 637 -13.53 -16.74 14.50
CA LEU A 637 -13.25 -16.03 13.23
C LEU A 637 -11.76 -16.09 12.89
N ASN A 638 -11.35 -16.33 11.66
CA ASN A 638 -9.94 -16.24 11.26
C ASN A 638 -9.64 -14.97 10.44
N TYR A 639 -8.41 -14.82 9.97
CA TYR A 639 -7.94 -13.59 9.32
C TYR A 639 -8.64 -13.22 8.00
N PHE A 640 -9.38 -14.14 7.37
CA PHE A 640 -10.19 -13.87 6.17
C PHE A 640 -11.69 -14.10 6.41
N GLY A 641 -12.09 -14.24 7.67
CA GLY A 641 -13.47 -14.37 8.11
C GLY A 641 -14.07 -15.77 8.03
N ALA A 642 -13.27 -16.84 7.94
CA ALA A 642 -13.80 -18.18 8.16
C ALA A 642 -14.05 -18.45 9.66
N THR A 643 -14.97 -19.37 9.95
CA THR A 643 -15.43 -19.73 11.30
C THR A 643 -15.36 -21.23 11.55
N CYS A 644 -15.38 -21.65 12.82
CA CYS A 644 -15.58 -23.04 13.22
C CYS A 644 -17.08 -23.42 13.26
N PRO A 645 -17.45 -24.72 13.27
CA PRO A 645 -18.86 -25.14 13.41
C PRO A 645 -19.53 -24.61 14.69
N HIS A 646 -18.79 -24.52 15.80
CA HIS A 646 -19.30 -24.04 17.09
C HIS A 646 -19.67 -22.55 17.10
N ALA A 647 -19.29 -21.79 16.07
CA ALA A 647 -19.68 -20.40 15.94
C ALA A 647 -21.21 -20.25 15.86
N TYR A 648 -21.92 -21.26 15.35
CA TYR A 648 -23.38 -21.26 15.30
C TYR A 648 -24.01 -21.19 16.69
N GLU A 649 -23.63 -22.09 17.60
CA GLU A 649 -24.17 -22.09 18.96
C GLU A 649 -23.72 -20.86 19.77
N ARG A 650 -22.49 -20.39 19.55
CA ARG A 650 -21.93 -19.22 20.25
C ARG A 650 -22.49 -17.88 19.78
N LEU A 651 -23.11 -17.82 18.61
CA LEU A 651 -23.65 -16.59 18.05
C LEU A 651 -24.89 -16.10 18.82
N TRP A 652 -25.80 -17.01 19.19
CA TRP A 652 -27.13 -16.63 19.66
C TRP A 652 -27.15 -15.74 20.90
N PRO A 653 -26.30 -15.94 21.92
CA PRO A 653 -26.20 -15.00 23.06
C PRO A 653 -25.71 -13.59 22.68
N LEU A 654 -25.08 -13.44 21.51
CA LEU A 654 -24.53 -12.19 21.01
C LEU A 654 -25.38 -11.56 19.89
N ALA A 655 -26.37 -12.27 19.35
CA ALA A 655 -27.08 -11.86 18.13
C ALA A 655 -27.74 -10.47 18.26
N ASP A 656 -28.28 -10.13 19.43
CA ASP A 656 -28.86 -8.81 19.70
C ASP A 656 -27.77 -7.74 19.88
N GLN A 657 -26.72 -8.04 20.65
CA GLN A 657 -25.61 -7.11 20.88
C GLN A 657 -24.85 -6.77 19.58
N LEU A 658 -24.78 -7.74 18.66
CA LEU A 658 -24.18 -7.59 17.33
C LEU A 658 -25.15 -7.00 16.30
N ARG A 659 -26.43 -6.83 16.66
CA ARG A 659 -27.52 -6.36 15.77
C ARG A 659 -27.61 -7.19 14.48
N VAL A 660 -27.53 -8.50 14.63
CA VAL A 660 -27.59 -9.44 13.49
C VAL A 660 -29.01 -9.48 12.95
N GLU A 661 -29.14 -9.32 11.64
CA GLU A 661 -30.41 -9.49 10.91
C GLU A 661 -30.42 -10.77 10.08
N HIS A 662 -29.25 -11.15 9.53
CA HIS A 662 -29.10 -12.31 8.69
C HIS A 662 -27.94 -13.19 9.14
N VAL A 663 -28.18 -14.51 9.16
CA VAL A 663 -27.13 -15.52 9.40
C VAL A 663 -27.02 -16.44 8.20
N VAL A 664 -25.85 -16.48 7.58
CA VAL A 664 -25.57 -17.35 6.43
C VAL A 664 -24.69 -18.51 6.91
N VAL A 665 -25.22 -19.74 6.86
CA VAL A 665 -24.53 -20.94 7.34
C VAL A 665 -24.17 -21.85 6.17
N GLN A 666 -22.89 -22.18 6.02
CA GLN A 666 -22.44 -23.17 5.04
C GLN A 666 -22.81 -24.58 5.50
N ARG A 667 -23.60 -25.28 4.69
CA ARG A 667 -24.17 -26.61 5.02
C ARG A 667 -23.13 -27.70 5.27
N ARG A 668 -22.01 -27.67 4.53
CA ARG A 668 -20.87 -28.59 4.73
C ARG A 668 -20.11 -28.36 6.03
N LEU A 669 -20.22 -27.17 6.62
CA LEU A 669 -19.63 -26.85 7.91
C LEU A 669 -20.60 -27.21 9.03
N ARG A 670 -21.87 -26.83 8.90
CA ARG A 670 -22.96 -27.15 9.82
C ARG A 670 -24.30 -27.17 9.08
N GLU A 671 -25.01 -28.28 9.17
CA GLU A 671 -26.39 -28.36 8.70
C GLU A 671 -27.34 -27.71 9.73
N VAL A 672 -28.30 -26.93 9.22
CA VAL A 672 -29.34 -26.27 10.02
C VAL A 672 -30.70 -26.75 9.52
N THR A 673 -31.45 -27.43 10.39
CA THR A 673 -32.78 -27.97 10.09
C THR A 673 -33.89 -27.17 10.76
N THR A 674 -33.61 -26.55 11.90
CA THR A 674 -34.54 -25.72 12.67
C THR A 674 -33.89 -24.38 12.99
N ALA A 675 -34.68 -23.30 12.87
CA ALA A 675 -34.25 -21.98 13.29
C ALA A 675 -34.40 -21.82 14.81
N PRO A 676 -33.53 -21.04 15.48
CA PRO A 676 -33.74 -20.65 16.88
C PRO A 676 -34.96 -19.74 17.05
N ASP A 677 -35.40 -19.56 18.29
CA ASP A 677 -36.53 -18.69 18.63
C ASP A 677 -36.29 -17.24 18.15
N GLY A 678 -37.31 -16.65 17.52
CA GLY A 678 -37.25 -15.30 16.94
C GLY A 678 -36.54 -15.22 15.58
N TRP A 679 -36.21 -16.37 14.98
CA TRP A 679 -35.58 -16.49 13.67
C TRP A 679 -36.33 -17.47 12.78
N ARG A 680 -36.30 -17.22 11.46
CA ARG A 680 -36.82 -18.14 10.44
C ARG A 680 -35.77 -18.49 9.41
N ILE A 681 -35.88 -19.69 8.84
CA ILE A 681 -35.12 -20.06 7.64
C ILE A 681 -35.75 -19.31 6.45
N ALA A 682 -35.12 -18.22 6.03
CA ALA A 682 -35.58 -17.41 4.91
C ALA A 682 -35.27 -18.08 3.56
N ARG A 683 -34.14 -18.80 3.49
CA ARG A 683 -33.70 -19.49 2.28
C ARG A 683 -32.88 -20.72 2.62
N ARG A 684 -33.04 -21.79 1.85
CA ARG A 684 -32.24 -23.01 1.94
C ARG A 684 -31.84 -23.48 0.55
N ASP A 685 -30.56 -23.40 0.25
CA ASP A 685 -29.97 -23.86 -1.00
C ASP A 685 -29.16 -25.13 -0.80
N ARG A 686 -28.49 -25.59 -1.87
CA ARG A 686 -27.58 -26.73 -1.82
C ARG A 686 -26.35 -26.47 -0.92
N GLU A 687 -25.83 -25.25 -0.88
CA GLU A 687 -24.57 -24.93 -0.18
C GLU A 687 -24.76 -24.13 1.10
N VAL A 688 -25.82 -23.31 1.19
CA VAL A 688 -26.07 -22.43 2.34
C VAL A 688 -27.49 -22.52 2.87
N VAL A 689 -27.64 -22.22 4.16
CA VAL A 689 -28.91 -21.89 4.81
C VAL A 689 -28.82 -20.43 5.24
N VAL A 690 -29.83 -19.64 4.91
CA VAL A 690 -29.94 -18.23 5.34
C VAL A 690 -31.07 -18.13 6.34
N LEU A 691 -30.74 -17.70 7.55
CA LEU A 691 -31.69 -17.35 8.58
C LEU A 691 -31.90 -15.84 8.57
N SER A 692 -33.12 -15.40 8.87
CA SER A 692 -33.44 -13.99 9.05
C SER A 692 -34.22 -13.80 10.33
N ARG A 693 -33.93 -12.70 11.02
CA ARG A 693 -34.64 -12.30 12.23
C ARG A 693 -36.11 -12.03 11.91
N GLU A 694 -37.00 -12.43 12.81
CA GLU A 694 -38.45 -12.20 12.65
C GLU A 694 -38.88 -10.85 13.22
N THR A 695 -38.21 -10.40 14.28
CA THR A 695 -38.46 -9.11 14.92
C THR A 695 -37.52 -8.03 14.38
N PRO A 696 -38.00 -6.79 14.17
CA PRO A 696 -37.13 -5.68 13.83
C PRO A 696 -36.07 -5.45 14.93
N ILE A 697 -34.89 -4.98 14.53
CA ILE A 697 -33.85 -4.57 15.48
C ILE A 697 -34.31 -3.38 16.31
N ALA A 698 -33.91 -3.36 17.58
CA ALA A 698 -34.13 -2.20 18.43
C ALA A 698 -33.20 -1.05 17.98
N TRP A 699 -33.70 0.18 18.07
CA TRP A 699 -32.94 1.42 17.83
C TRP A 699 -32.27 1.47 16.44
N PRO A 700 -33.02 1.44 15.32
CA PRO A 700 -32.48 1.29 13.97
C PRO A 700 -31.53 2.42 13.52
N GLU A 701 -31.68 3.62 14.08
CA GLU A 701 -30.94 4.83 13.68
C GLU A 701 -29.49 4.89 14.22
N GLY A 702 -29.13 4.01 15.15
CA GLY A 702 -27.78 3.89 15.67
C GLY A 702 -27.25 2.45 15.71
N ARG A 703 -26.28 2.20 16.58
CA ARG A 703 -25.61 0.91 16.77
C ARG A 703 -25.76 0.36 18.18
N LEU A 704 -26.65 0.91 18.99
CA LEU A 704 -26.92 0.34 20.30
C LEU A 704 -27.47 -1.08 20.16
N GLY A 705 -26.76 -2.07 20.70
CA GLY A 705 -27.15 -3.48 20.64
C GLY A 705 -27.88 -3.97 21.88
N ALA A 706 -27.55 -3.41 23.05
CA ALA A 706 -28.23 -3.72 24.30
C ALA A 706 -28.14 -2.56 25.30
N ALA A 707 -29.18 -2.43 26.14
CA ALA A 707 -29.27 -1.46 27.22
C ALA A 707 -29.78 -2.16 28.49
N ARG A 708 -29.15 -1.92 29.65
CA ARG A 708 -29.50 -2.55 30.94
C ARG A 708 -29.62 -1.50 32.03
N GLY A 709 -30.75 -1.48 32.74
CA GLY A 709 -30.99 -0.53 33.82
C GLY A 709 -31.31 0.91 33.39
N VAL A 710 -31.39 1.16 32.07
CA VAL A 710 -31.63 2.49 31.49
C VAL A 710 -32.81 2.43 30.52
N ARG A 711 -33.53 3.53 30.39
CA ARG A 711 -34.53 3.72 29.34
C ARG A 711 -33.91 4.55 28.21
N VAL A 712 -33.82 3.97 27.03
CA VAL A 712 -33.36 4.66 25.82
C VAL A 712 -34.52 5.45 25.23
N LEU A 713 -34.29 6.74 24.99
CA LEU A 713 -35.23 7.62 24.32
C LEU A 713 -34.97 7.66 22.81
N ASP A 714 -33.68 7.75 22.43
CA ASP A 714 -33.24 7.82 21.04
C ASP A 714 -31.76 7.38 20.93
N ASP A 715 -31.36 6.92 19.74
CA ASP A 715 -29.99 6.52 19.39
C ASP A 715 -29.72 6.88 17.94
N VAL A 716 -28.72 7.73 17.68
CA VAL A 716 -28.37 8.21 16.35
C VAL A 716 -26.89 8.05 16.09
N GLN A 717 -26.56 7.31 15.03
CA GLN A 717 -25.20 7.21 14.51
C GLN A 717 -24.86 8.43 13.64
N HIS A 718 -23.73 9.08 13.93
CA HIS A 718 -23.20 10.20 13.15
C HIS A 718 -21.90 9.77 12.43
N GLY A 719 -22.06 9.25 11.21
CA GLY A 719 -20.93 8.73 10.42
C GLY A 719 -20.28 7.52 11.10
N GLN A 720 -18.97 7.32 10.88
CA GLN A 720 -18.26 6.12 11.36
C GLN A 720 -17.59 6.30 12.74
N ALA A 721 -17.51 7.54 13.22
CA ALA A 721 -16.72 7.89 14.41
C ALA A 721 -17.56 8.31 15.61
N ARG A 722 -18.82 8.76 15.43
CA ARG A 722 -19.63 9.32 16.50
C ARG A 722 -21.02 8.69 16.57
N GLU A 723 -21.55 8.59 17.78
CA GLU A 723 -22.92 8.12 18.06
C GLU A 723 -23.45 8.84 19.30
N THR A 724 -24.74 9.16 19.32
CA THR A 724 -25.40 9.88 20.41
C THR A 724 -26.61 9.10 20.89
N VAL A 725 -26.71 8.86 22.20
CA VAL A 725 -27.84 8.16 22.83
C VAL A 725 -28.49 9.07 23.88
N ARG A 726 -29.79 9.32 23.75
CA ARG A 726 -30.59 10.01 24.77
C ARG A 726 -31.20 8.98 25.72
N PHE A 727 -31.11 9.20 27.03
CA PHE A 727 -31.55 8.21 28.00
C PHE A 727 -32.07 8.79 29.33
N ASP A 728 -32.82 7.96 30.05
CA ASP A 728 -33.20 8.16 31.44
C ASP A 728 -32.71 7.00 32.32
N GLY A 729 -32.35 7.30 33.56
CA GLY A 729 -31.90 6.33 34.56
C GLY A 729 -30.38 6.14 34.58
N SER A 730 -29.93 5.05 35.19
CA SER A 730 -28.51 4.70 35.36
C SER A 730 -28.26 3.25 34.98
N GLY A 731 -27.17 2.96 34.29
CA GLY A 731 -26.92 1.58 33.87
C GLY A 731 -25.84 1.44 32.81
N GLU A 732 -26.05 0.53 31.88
CA GLU A 732 -25.03 0.11 30.92
C GLU A 732 -25.56 -0.02 29.50
N PHE A 733 -24.76 0.43 28.54
CA PHE A 733 -24.97 0.29 27.11
C PHE A 733 -23.89 -0.61 26.49
N VAL A 734 -24.30 -1.45 25.53
CA VAL A 734 -23.41 -2.25 24.68
C VAL A 734 -23.71 -1.93 23.23
N PHE A 735 -22.66 -1.57 22.48
CA PHE A 735 -22.77 -1.15 21.09
C PHE A 735 -22.28 -2.24 20.14
N ALA A 736 -22.91 -2.36 18.96
CA ALA A 736 -22.52 -3.23 17.86
C ALA A 736 -21.27 -2.71 17.12
N ARG A 737 -20.19 -2.59 17.88
CA ARG A 737 -18.86 -2.17 17.44
C ARG A 737 -17.82 -2.75 18.39
N LEU A 738 -16.64 -3.09 17.85
CA LEU A 738 -15.54 -3.61 18.64
C LEU A 738 -14.86 -2.51 19.45
N ALA A 739 -14.43 -2.85 20.66
CA ALA A 739 -13.75 -1.97 21.62
C ALA A 739 -12.28 -1.73 21.25
N TRP A 740 -12.04 -1.22 20.04
CA TRP A 740 -10.72 -0.76 19.61
C TRP A 740 -10.20 0.39 20.47
N PRO A 741 -8.88 0.46 20.77
CA PRO A 741 -8.30 1.63 21.42
C PRO A 741 -8.63 2.92 20.66
N GLY A 742 -9.05 3.96 21.38
CA GLY A 742 -9.41 5.27 20.79
C GLY A 742 -10.82 5.78 21.10
N TYR A 743 -11.70 4.96 21.70
CA TYR A 743 -13.03 5.42 22.11
C TYR A 743 -12.98 6.37 23.31
N ARG A 744 -13.86 7.37 23.27
CA ARG A 744 -14.22 8.24 24.37
C ARG A 744 -15.74 8.28 24.50
N ALA A 745 -16.22 8.34 25.73
CA ALA A 745 -17.64 8.45 26.04
C ALA A 745 -17.85 9.58 27.04
N GLU A 746 -18.85 10.41 26.80
CA GLU A 746 -19.19 11.57 27.62
C GLU A 746 -20.71 11.61 27.84
N VAL A 747 -21.15 11.86 29.07
CA VAL A 747 -22.55 12.11 29.41
C VAL A 747 -22.67 13.58 29.79
N ASP A 748 -23.43 14.35 29.03
CA ASP A 748 -23.60 15.79 29.23
C ASP A 748 -22.24 16.51 29.40
N ASP A 749 -21.32 16.25 28.44
CA ASP A 749 -19.93 16.73 28.39
C ASP A 749 -19.01 16.29 29.54
N ARG A 750 -19.43 15.31 30.35
CA ARG A 750 -18.60 14.71 31.42
C ARG A 750 -18.09 13.33 31.01
N PRO A 751 -16.78 13.08 31.07
CA PRO A 751 -16.21 11.81 30.63
C PRO A 751 -16.70 10.65 31.51
N VAL A 752 -17.10 9.56 30.86
CA VAL A 752 -17.47 8.29 31.50
C VAL A 752 -16.55 7.17 31.01
N PRO A 753 -16.24 6.16 31.84
CA PRO A 753 -15.33 5.10 31.46
C PRO A 753 -15.91 4.21 30.36
N VAL A 754 -15.09 3.94 29.35
CA VAL A 754 -15.35 2.94 28.31
C VAL A 754 -14.71 1.61 28.71
N GLY A 755 -15.34 0.51 28.33
CA GLY A 755 -14.80 -0.83 28.51
C GLY A 755 -15.21 -1.78 27.38
N ALA A 756 -14.92 -3.05 27.56
CA ALA A 756 -15.30 -4.11 26.64
C ALA A 756 -16.14 -5.19 27.32
N THR A 757 -17.01 -5.85 26.56
CA THR A 757 -17.62 -7.13 26.95
C THR A 757 -16.61 -8.27 26.78
N GLU A 758 -16.96 -9.49 27.23
CA GLU A 758 -16.14 -10.68 27.02
C GLU A 758 -15.93 -11.00 25.52
N ALA A 759 -16.90 -10.67 24.67
CA ALA A 759 -16.79 -10.79 23.22
C ALA A 759 -16.04 -9.62 22.55
N GLY A 760 -15.60 -8.62 23.33
CA GLY A 760 -14.87 -7.47 22.83
C GLY A 760 -15.73 -6.33 22.29
N LEU A 761 -17.03 -6.31 22.58
CA LEU A 761 -17.94 -5.23 22.16
C LEU A 761 -17.77 -4.01 23.07
N LEU A 762 -17.92 -2.81 22.50
CA LEU A 762 -17.83 -1.55 23.25
C LEU A 762 -18.94 -1.48 24.30
N ARG A 763 -18.55 -1.22 25.55
CA ARG A 763 -19.42 -1.13 26.71
C ARG A 763 -19.22 0.20 27.41
N VAL A 764 -20.30 0.90 27.73
CA VAL A 764 -20.28 2.19 28.44
C VAL A 764 -21.23 2.14 29.63
N ARG A 765 -20.73 2.51 30.81
CA ARG A 765 -21.57 2.65 32.00
C ARG A 765 -21.90 4.12 32.23
N VAL A 766 -23.17 4.42 32.42
CA VAL A 766 -23.67 5.79 32.56
C VAL A 766 -24.24 6.02 33.96
N PRO A 767 -23.98 7.20 34.56
CA PRO A 767 -24.58 7.57 35.84
C PRO A 767 -26.08 7.83 35.69
N ALA A 768 -26.78 7.99 36.82
CA ALA A 768 -28.17 8.39 36.82
C ALA A 768 -28.33 9.78 36.18
N SER A 769 -29.16 9.87 35.14
CA SER A 769 -29.55 11.13 34.52
C SER A 769 -31.02 11.11 34.12
N SER A 770 -31.62 12.29 33.96
CA SER A 770 -32.96 12.46 33.39
C SER A 770 -32.82 13.30 32.13
N GLY A 771 -33.08 12.68 30.97
CA GLY A 771 -32.85 13.28 29.66
C GLY A 771 -31.37 13.44 29.28
N GLY A 772 -30.48 12.66 29.89
CA GLY A 772 -29.04 12.71 29.65
C GLY A 772 -28.66 12.33 28.23
N VAL A 773 -27.58 12.91 27.74
CA VAL A 773 -27.05 12.66 26.39
C VAL A 773 -25.68 11.99 26.49
N LEU A 774 -25.61 10.71 26.14
CA LEU A 774 -24.35 10.00 25.96
C LEU A 774 -23.83 10.26 24.55
N THR A 775 -22.66 10.87 24.43
CA THR A 775 -21.90 10.96 23.18
C THR A 775 -20.73 9.98 23.21
N ILE A 776 -20.65 9.13 22.19
CA ILE A 776 -19.49 8.27 21.93
C ILE A 776 -18.75 8.82 20.74
N SER A 777 -17.43 8.93 20.85
CA SER A 777 -16.55 9.30 19.75
C SER A 777 -15.36 8.35 19.68
N TRP A 778 -14.81 8.17 18.47
CA TRP A 778 -13.59 7.42 18.25
C TRP A 778 -12.60 8.25 17.44
N SER A 779 -11.33 8.21 17.84
CA SER A 779 -10.22 8.71 17.04
C SER A 779 -9.01 7.80 17.23
N PRO A 780 -8.12 7.66 16.24
CA PRO A 780 -6.91 6.88 16.44
C PRO A 780 -6.13 7.41 17.66
N PRO A 781 -5.64 6.55 18.55
CA PRO A 781 -4.89 6.99 19.73
C PRO A 781 -3.75 7.94 19.35
N GLY A 782 -3.71 9.11 19.99
CA GLY A 782 -2.67 10.12 19.73
C GLY A 782 -2.79 10.87 18.40
N PHE A 783 -3.86 10.72 17.63
CA PHE A 783 -3.99 11.26 16.27
C PHE A 783 -3.61 12.75 16.15
N ALA A 784 -4.16 13.62 17.00
CA ALA A 784 -3.84 15.06 16.97
C ALA A 784 -2.33 15.32 17.14
N TRP A 785 -1.68 14.64 18.08
CA TRP A 785 -0.24 14.73 18.30
C TRP A 785 0.56 14.18 17.11
N HIS A 786 0.14 13.06 16.54
CA HIS A 786 0.79 12.47 15.37
C HIS A 786 0.78 13.42 14.16
N VAL A 787 -0.34 14.11 13.93
CA VAL A 787 -0.43 15.12 12.88
C VAL A 787 0.52 16.29 13.15
N VAL A 788 0.57 16.79 14.39
CA VAL A 788 1.52 17.84 14.78
C VAL A 788 2.95 17.41 14.48
N LEU A 789 3.32 16.16 14.79
CA LEU A 789 4.66 15.64 14.51
C LEU A 789 4.98 15.59 13.01
N VAL A 790 4.02 15.21 12.17
CA VAL A 790 4.17 15.27 10.70
C VAL A 790 4.38 16.72 10.24
N CYS A 791 3.61 17.67 10.76
CA CYS A 791 3.78 19.09 10.48
C CYS A 791 5.17 19.61 10.92
N VAL A 792 5.64 19.21 12.10
CA VAL A 792 7.00 19.53 12.58
C VAL A 792 8.06 18.96 11.65
N GLY A 793 7.92 17.71 11.21
CA GLY A 793 8.81 17.10 10.22
C GLY A 793 8.82 17.86 8.89
N ALA A 794 7.63 18.23 8.39
CA ALA A 794 7.47 19.02 7.17
C ALA A 794 8.15 20.40 7.28
N VAL A 795 7.94 21.11 8.40
CA VAL A 795 8.56 22.40 8.68
C VAL A 795 10.07 22.26 8.78
N LEU A 796 10.58 21.26 9.50
CA LEU A 796 12.02 21.00 9.59
C LEU A 796 12.62 20.75 8.20
N ALA A 797 11.98 19.93 7.35
CA ALA A 797 12.42 19.69 5.99
C ALA A 797 12.35 20.95 5.09
N ALA A 798 11.35 21.82 5.30
CA ALA A 798 11.25 23.11 4.61
C ALA A 798 12.37 24.07 5.04
N VAL A 799 12.70 24.13 6.34
CA VAL A 799 13.83 24.90 6.88
C VAL A 799 15.15 24.39 6.30
N LEU A 800 15.38 23.08 6.30
CA LEU A 800 16.57 22.46 5.68
C LEU A 800 16.66 22.75 4.17
N SER A 801 15.53 23.01 3.49
CA SER A 801 15.52 23.41 2.08
C SER A 801 15.92 24.86 1.86
N ALA A 802 15.70 25.73 2.84
CA ALA A 802 16.06 27.15 2.77
C ALA A 802 17.57 27.40 2.93
N PHE A 803 18.29 26.46 3.56
CA PHE A 803 19.74 26.48 3.71
C PHE A 803 20.36 25.48 2.72
N PRO A 804 20.85 25.91 1.55
CA PRO A 804 21.42 24.99 0.57
C PRO A 804 22.65 24.28 1.15
N ALA A 805 22.82 22.99 0.78
CA ALA A 805 23.98 22.22 1.19
C ALA A 805 25.26 22.96 0.76
N ALA A 806 26.26 23.01 1.65
CA ALA A 806 27.54 23.62 1.34
C ALA A 806 28.09 22.98 0.06
N GLN A 807 28.19 23.76 -1.02
CA GLN A 807 28.61 23.25 -2.31
C GLN A 807 29.97 22.57 -2.16
N ARG A 808 30.09 21.32 -2.66
CA ARG A 808 31.41 20.77 -2.98
C ARG A 808 32.08 21.76 -3.94
N ARG A 809 33.01 22.57 -3.43
CA ARG A 809 34.05 23.16 -4.26
C ARG A 809 34.83 21.98 -4.83
N SER A 810 34.49 21.56 -6.05
CA SER A 810 35.30 20.62 -6.81
C SER A 810 36.58 21.36 -7.20
N GLY A 811 37.65 21.13 -6.44
CA GLY A 811 38.99 21.08 -7.00
C GLY A 811 39.19 19.74 -7.71
#